data_AF-A0A915M581-F1
#
_entry.id   AF-A0A915M581-F1
#
_cell.length_a   1.000
_cell.length_b   1.000
_cell.length_c   1.000
_cell.angle_alpha   90.00
_cell.angle_beta   90.00
_cell.angle_gamma   90.00
#
_symmetry.space_group_name_H-M   'P 1'
#
loop_
_entity.id
_entity.type
_entity.pdbx_description
1 polymer ?
#
loop_
_entity_poly.entity_id
_entity_poly.type
_entity_poly.pdbx_seq_one_letter_code
_entity_poly.pdbx_strand_id
1 'polypeptide(L)'
;DIFEQEKLRLQDEINTYMTRDKEHLEKLSPITRLSTTGIEASTEQHTERKNAIIGYMRTDKQKETELCMSAELELQRIRAKSTVDQQKILQLESEIAKLANKLDELNAKIAVEKDKEIHEYKRVIDQLRLENEKLQSDFERVNSNCTDFSENNLRLTSDLAKEISKSEKLTQQLATLEKDCQDKCEEFQKSILKKDDCASPNTLSSIINYWRKEKEKETLIRIDVEYSLKKYRERCIIGEEKIIKLESEIAKLTNEVEINAKIAVEKEELLTQLNSLREVQNRYQQIKKSFDELNERFTSTNVLAQGLEVEQAKLLAEKTELNSKLENVTKLSKGRVQQIKLLKERYDRAMAMASKYSPEIVNSLQGDIDKLKLDMAQKENDIGILKKECDRLTEELKKTKDEHNTLTAEYTKAVATHKATHESLLMVKHVARKIREEKIKLSTENEKLQGELMVVQDQLLKTRDPVAAAAVSSSNAEAVSTIQAERNEYQIKFEELTKKIETSTQQIKELEAQRDELLIKIEMVEKAYKNSQEKIRQMGSEIKQLKEENDQLSKFEASEIGEGIIDIDGIPVAAATEPASSTDPPVKAVHFEQQQQQVEQLLLEKTQDFASAEFSIQTGTDGLNEISSGENIPVSYDGNKREGEGDDNLGLKNFVEEKKPRNRGK
;
A
#
# COMPACT_ATOMS: atom_id res chain seq x y z
N ASP A 1 38.30 33.49 0.08
CA ASP A 1 38.68 34.01 -1.26
C ASP A 1 37.81 35.15 -1.75
N ILE A 2 36.50 34.96 -1.99
CA ILE A 2 35.60 36.06 -2.46
C ILE A 2 35.60 37.25 -1.50
N PHE A 3 35.58 37.00 -0.19
CA PHE A 3 35.58 38.07 0.82
C PHE A 3 36.89 38.87 0.87
N GLU A 4 38.04 38.21 0.62
CA GLU A 4 39.34 38.88 0.58
C GLU A 4 39.52 39.67 -0.73
N GLN A 5 38.95 39.19 -1.85
CA GLN A 5 38.90 39.96 -3.10
C GLN A 5 38.06 41.23 -2.96
N GLU A 6 36.89 41.15 -2.32
CA GLU A 6 36.02 42.32 -2.14
C GLU A 6 36.64 43.34 -1.18
N LYS A 7 37.34 42.88 -0.16
CA LYS A 7 38.12 43.74 0.75
C LYS A 7 39.26 44.46 0.04
N LEU A 8 39.99 43.79 -0.86
CA LEU A 8 41.03 44.43 -1.67
C LEU A 8 40.43 45.48 -2.62
N ARG A 9 39.31 45.14 -3.27
CA ARG A 9 38.59 46.05 -4.19
C ARG A 9 38.15 47.33 -3.49
N LEU A 10 37.57 47.21 -2.30
CA LEU A 10 37.14 48.36 -1.49
C LEU A 10 38.34 49.19 -1.00
N GLN A 11 39.46 48.56 -0.67
CA GLN A 11 40.68 49.26 -0.26
C GLN A 11 41.25 50.11 -1.42
N ASP A 12 41.27 49.58 -2.64
CA ASP A 12 41.71 50.31 -3.84
C ASP A 12 40.75 51.46 -4.19
N GLU A 13 39.45 51.26 -4.01
CA GLU A 13 38.44 52.28 -4.22
C GLU A 13 38.60 53.44 -3.23
N ILE A 14 38.83 53.15 -1.94
CA ILE A 14 39.12 54.15 -0.90
C ILE A 14 40.42 54.92 -1.23
N ASN A 15 41.47 54.23 -1.63
CA ASN A 15 42.74 54.87 -2.02
C ASN A 15 42.56 55.79 -3.22
N THR A 16 41.73 55.40 -4.19
CA THR A 16 41.42 56.22 -5.37
C THR A 16 40.68 57.50 -4.98
N TYR A 17 39.71 57.41 -4.06
CA TYR A 17 39.00 58.59 -3.55
C TYR A 17 39.93 59.53 -2.77
N MET A 18 40.76 58.99 -1.87
CA MET A 18 41.74 59.79 -1.10
C MET A 18 42.74 60.51 -1.99
N THR A 19 43.17 59.87 -3.09
CA THR A 19 44.11 60.48 -4.05
C THR A 19 43.44 61.60 -4.85
N ARG A 20 42.19 61.40 -5.26
CA ARG A 20 41.41 62.41 -6.00
C ARG A 20 41.11 63.64 -5.13
N ASP A 21 40.79 63.44 -3.85
CA ASP A 21 40.59 64.55 -2.91
C ASP A 21 41.89 65.31 -2.61
N LYS A 22 43.02 64.61 -2.51
CA LYS A 22 44.34 65.24 -2.38
C LYS A 22 44.69 66.08 -3.62
N GLU A 23 44.39 65.60 -4.83
CA GLU A 23 44.55 66.38 -6.06
C GLU A 23 43.60 67.60 -6.12
N HIS A 24 42.38 67.48 -5.59
CA HIS A 24 41.45 68.61 -5.53
C HIS A 24 41.90 69.69 -4.52
N LEU A 25 42.50 69.28 -3.39
CA LEU A 25 43.08 70.19 -2.40
C LEU A 25 44.37 70.85 -2.91
N GLU A 26 45.23 70.12 -3.62
CA GLU A 26 46.45 70.69 -4.23
C GLU A 26 46.12 71.65 -5.40
N LYS A 27 45.00 71.47 -6.10
CA LYS A 27 44.53 72.41 -7.14
C LYS A 27 43.91 73.70 -6.59
N LEU A 28 43.65 73.80 -5.28
CA LEU A 28 43.03 74.97 -4.64
C LEU A 28 44.02 75.95 -3.97
N SER A 29 45.32 75.80 -4.20
CA SER A 29 46.32 76.80 -3.81
C SER A 29 47.34 76.98 -4.96
N PRO A 30 47.57 78.17 -5.55
CA PRO A 30 47.52 79.50 -4.91
C PRO A 30 46.75 80.57 -5.71
N ILE A 31 45.87 81.35 -5.05
CA ILE A 31 45.54 82.70 -5.53
C ILE A 31 46.19 83.70 -4.57
N THR A 32 47.42 84.06 -4.91
CA THR A 32 48.08 85.26 -4.41
C THR A 32 48.00 86.33 -5.51
N ARG A 33 47.66 87.56 -5.11
CA ARG A 33 47.70 88.85 -5.86
C ARG A 33 46.51 89.17 -6.78
N LEU A 34 45.77 90.22 -6.40
CA LEU A 34 45.39 91.41 -7.18
C LEU A 34 44.63 92.33 -6.20
N SER A 35 45.23 93.42 -5.73
CA SER A 35 45.28 94.75 -6.36
C SER A 35 44.24 95.68 -5.74
N THR A 36 44.79 96.62 -4.98
CA THR A 36 44.17 97.80 -4.38
C THR A 36 43.77 98.82 -5.45
N THR A 37 42.53 99.31 -5.41
CA THR A 37 42.17 100.72 -5.67
C THR A 37 40.74 100.98 -5.20
N GLY A 38 40.53 102.19 -4.67
CA GLY A 38 39.45 102.54 -3.75
C GLY A 38 38.05 102.60 -4.34
N ILE A 39 37.06 102.60 -3.43
CA ILE A 39 36.01 103.62 -3.31
C ILE A 39 35.53 103.59 -1.85
N GLU A 40 35.66 104.73 -1.20
CA GLU A 40 35.19 105.04 0.14
C GLU A 40 33.67 105.23 0.10
N ALA A 41 32.93 104.36 0.79
CA ALA A 41 31.67 104.68 1.47
C ALA A 41 31.16 103.44 2.23
N SER A 42 30.76 103.62 3.49
CA SER A 42 30.08 102.64 4.37
C SER A 42 30.97 101.63 5.11
N THR A 43 31.71 102.14 6.11
CA THR A 43 32.54 101.35 7.04
C THR A 43 31.77 100.66 8.17
N GLU A 44 30.47 100.95 8.37
CA GLU A 44 29.67 100.33 9.43
C GLU A 44 28.96 99.04 8.95
N GLN A 45 28.45 99.03 7.72
CA GLN A 45 27.73 97.87 7.16
C GLN A 45 28.65 96.69 6.79
N HIS A 46 29.95 96.95 6.59
CA HIS A 46 30.95 95.94 6.22
C HIS A 46 31.45 95.12 7.42
N THR A 47 31.41 95.70 8.62
CA THR A 47 31.83 95.04 9.86
C THR A 47 30.73 94.11 10.39
N GLU A 48 29.47 94.54 10.31
CA GLU A 48 28.31 93.69 10.60
C GLU A 48 28.18 92.51 9.61
N ARG A 49 28.39 92.74 8.30
CA ARG A 49 28.41 91.64 7.32
C ARG A 49 29.53 90.64 7.57
N LYS A 50 30.74 91.10 7.92
CA LYS A 50 31.85 90.20 8.29
C LYS A 50 31.54 89.39 9.56
N ASN A 51 30.98 90.02 10.58
CA ASN A 51 30.62 89.34 11.83
C ASN A 51 29.45 88.36 11.63
N ALA A 52 28.47 88.69 10.79
CA ALA A 52 27.39 87.77 10.39
C ALA A 52 27.93 86.57 9.62
N ILE A 53 28.81 86.77 8.63
CA ILE A 53 29.44 85.68 7.86
C ILE A 53 30.28 84.77 8.77
N ILE A 54 31.05 85.34 9.72
CA ILE A 54 31.83 84.57 10.70
C ILE A 54 30.90 83.81 11.66
N GLY A 55 29.76 84.39 12.05
CA GLY A 55 28.73 83.72 12.85
C GLY A 55 28.09 82.54 12.12
N TYR A 56 27.67 82.74 10.86
CA TYR A 56 27.09 81.69 10.01
C TYR A 56 28.09 80.55 9.74
N MET A 57 29.36 80.87 9.47
CA MET A 57 30.41 79.86 9.29
C MET A 57 30.71 79.07 10.57
N ARG A 58 30.63 79.70 11.76
CA ARG A 58 30.75 78.97 13.03
C ARG A 58 29.58 78.03 13.25
N THR A 59 28.35 78.46 12.91
CA THR A 59 27.17 77.60 13.04
C THR A 59 27.14 76.46 12.04
N ASP A 60 27.63 76.66 10.81
CA ASP A 60 27.66 75.60 9.81
C ASP A 60 28.74 74.57 10.10
N LYS A 61 29.92 74.99 10.55
CA LYS A 61 30.98 74.07 11.01
C LYS A 61 30.56 73.30 12.26
N GLN A 62 29.81 73.95 13.15
CA GLN A 62 29.25 73.29 14.33
C GLN A 62 28.18 72.26 13.93
N LYS A 63 27.24 72.61 13.04
CA LYS A 63 26.24 71.69 12.48
C LYS A 63 26.87 70.52 11.74
N GLU A 64 27.93 70.75 10.97
CA GLU A 64 28.70 69.70 10.29
C GLU A 64 29.34 68.75 11.30
N THR A 65 29.93 69.29 12.38
CA THR A 65 30.51 68.47 13.46
C THR A 65 29.44 67.66 14.20
N GLU A 66 28.28 68.26 14.48
CA GLU A 66 27.13 67.58 15.09
C GLU A 66 26.55 66.49 14.18
N LEU A 67 26.44 66.75 12.87
CA LEU A 67 26.04 65.75 11.87
C LEU A 67 27.05 64.60 11.77
N CYS A 68 28.35 64.89 11.74
CA CYS A 68 29.40 63.86 11.75
C CYS A 68 29.34 63.01 13.02
N MET A 69 29.17 63.63 14.19
CA MET A 69 29.00 62.89 15.45
C MET A 69 27.73 62.04 15.46
N SER A 70 26.61 62.55 14.95
CA SER A 70 25.36 61.80 14.84
C SER A 70 25.49 60.61 13.89
N ALA A 71 26.16 60.79 12.75
CA ALA A 71 26.42 59.71 11.80
C ALA A 71 27.34 58.64 12.38
N GLU A 72 28.38 59.03 13.11
CA GLU A 72 29.31 58.09 13.77
C GLU A 72 28.59 57.29 14.87
N LEU A 73 27.74 57.93 15.68
CA LEU A 73 26.92 57.22 16.69
C LEU A 73 25.96 56.22 16.05
N GLU A 74 25.35 56.56 14.92
CA GLU A 74 24.46 55.66 14.21
C GLU A 74 25.24 54.49 13.57
N LEU A 75 26.43 54.75 13.02
CA LEU A 75 27.33 53.68 12.55
C LEU A 75 27.75 52.75 13.68
N GLN A 76 28.04 53.27 14.89
CA GLN A 76 28.33 52.45 16.05
C GLN A 76 27.13 51.57 16.46
N ARG A 77 25.90 52.11 16.42
CA ARG A 77 24.68 51.32 16.67
C ARG A 77 24.50 50.22 15.64
N ILE A 78 24.70 50.52 14.35
CA ILE A 78 24.60 49.53 13.27
C ILE A 78 25.65 48.42 13.45
N ARG A 79 26.90 48.77 13.77
CA ARG A 79 27.96 47.79 14.07
C ARG A 79 27.61 46.91 15.26
N ALA A 80 27.12 47.50 16.36
CA ALA A 80 26.72 46.74 17.55
C ALA A 80 25.57 45.78 17.23
N LYS A 81 24.54 46.23 16.50
CA LYS A 81 23.41 45.39 16.07
C LYS A 81 23.87 44.26 15.15
N SER A 82 24.72 44.55 14.16
CA SER A 82 25.29 43.54 13.27
C SER A 82 26.09 42.48 14.03
N THR A 83 26.76 42.85 15.11
CA THR A 83 27.53 41.90 15.93
C THR A 83 26.61 40.95 16.70
N VAL A 84 25.50 41.47 17.24
CA VAL A 84 24.46 40.66 17.89
C VAL A 84 23.79 39.71 16.91
N ASP A 85 23.45 40.20 15.71
CA ASP A 85 22.82 39.38 14.67
C ASP A 85 23.78 38.26 14.20
N GLN A 86 25.08 38.54 14.06
CA GLN A 86 26.10 37.51 13.77
C GLN A 86 26.19 36.44 14.87
N GLN A 87 26.14 36.82 16.14
CA GLN A 87 26.13 35.85 17.25
C GLN A 87 24.88 34.97 17.22
N LYS A 88 23.71 35.55 16.89
CA LYS A 88 22.47 34.80 16.76
C LYS A 88 22.49 33.82 15.58
N ILE A 89 23.11 34.21 14.46
CA ILE A 89 23.33 33.32 13.31
C ILE A 89 24.21 32.13 13.72
N LEU A 90 25.34 32.38 14.38
CA LEU A 90 26.23 31.30 14.86
C LEU A 90 25.53 30.35 15.84
N GLN A 91 24.65 30.87 16.69
CA GLN A 91 23.86 30.03 17.61
C GLN A 91 22.87 29.14 16.83
N LEU A 92 22.16 29.70 15.84
CA LEU A 92 21.25 28.95 14.98
C LEU A 92 21.99 27.90 14.15
N GLU A 93 23.17 28.22 13.62
CA GLU A 93 24.02 27.25 12.91
C GLU A 93 24.45 26.08 13.83
N SER A 94 24.77 26.37 15.10
CA SER A 94 25.05 25.33 16.10
C SER A 94 23.85 24.43 16.38
N GLU A 95 22.65 25.00 16.47
CA GLU A 95 21.40 24.26 16.68
C GLU A 95 21.04 23.40 15.47
N ILE A 96 21.19 23.93 14.25
CA ILE A 96 20.99 23.19 13.00
C ILE A 96 21.95 21.99 12.94
N ALA A 97 23.23 22.18 13.27
CA ALA A 97 24.21 21.09 13.31
C ALA A 97 23.83 19.99 14.33
N LYS A 98 23.30 20.37 15.51
CA LYS A 98 22.81 19.40 16.50
C LYS A 98 21.58 18.64 16.00
N LEU A 99 20.67 19.30 15.29
CA LEU A 99 19.48 18.67 14.72
C LEU A 99 19.86 17.72 13.57
N ALA A 100 20.82 18.11 12.72
CA ALA A 100 21.35 17.24 11.67
C ALA A 100 21.95 15.94 12.25
N ASN A 101 22.79 16.05 13.29
CA ASN A 101 23.35 14.87 13.96
C ASN A 101 22.27 13.96 14.56
N LYS A 102 21.21 14.53 15.16
CA LYS A 102 20.08 13.75 15.68
C LYS A 102 19.30 13.06 14.57
N LEU A 103 19.15 13.70 13.41
CA LEU A 103 18.50 13.11 12.26
C LEU A 103 19.30 11.92 11.73
N ASP A 104 20.63 12.04 11.65
CA ASP A 104 21.51 10.94 11.25
C ASP A 104 21.47 9.76 12.24
N GLU A 105 21.44 10.03 13.56
CA GLU A 105 21.26 9.00 14.58
C GLU A 105 19.91 8.29 14.47
N LEU A 106 18.82 9.02 14.20
CA LEU A 106 17.50 8.44 14.01
C LEU A 106 17.45 7.60 12.73
N ASN A 107 18.04 8.08 11.63
CA ASN A 107 18.14 7.34 10.38
C ASN A 107 18.94 6.03 10.57
N ALA A 108 20.04 6.08 11.33
CA ALA A 108 20.82 4.88 11.67
C ALA A 108 20.00 3.88 12.51
N LYS A 109 19.22 4.36 13.49
CA LYS A 109 18.32 3.50 14.29
C LYS A 109 17.21 2.87 13.45
N ILE A 110 16.61 3.63 12.53
CA ILE A 110 15.59 3.13 11.61
C ILE A 110 16.18 2.06 10.68
N ALA A 111 17.40 2.26 10.18
CA ALA A 111 18.08 1.26 9.34
C ALA A 111 18.30 -0.06 10.10
N VAL A 112 18.82 0.01 11.34
CA VAL A 112 19.03 -1.18 12.18
C VAL A 112 17.71 -1.91 12.48
N GLU A 113 16.63 -1.19 12.75
CA GLU A 113 15.34 -1.81 13.05
C GLU A 113 14.72 -2.47 11.81
N LYS A 114 14.87 -1.85 10.63
CA LYS A 114 14.47 -2.46 9.35
C LYS A 114 15.25 -3.75 9.07
N ASP A 115 16.55 -3.78 9.33
CA ASP A 115 17.37 -4.99 9.14
C ASP A 115 16.95 -6.12 10.09
N LYS A 116 16.58 -5.80 11.34
CA LYS A 116 16.00 -6.80 12.27
C LYS A 116 14.68 -7.35 11.74
N GLU A 117 13.78 -6.49 11.27
CA GLU A 117 12.48 -6.89 10.73
C GLU A 117 12.66 -7.80 9.50
N ILE A 118 13.60 -7.44 8.61
CA ILE A 118 13.97 -8.26 7.44
C ILE A 118 14.51 -9.63 7.87
N HIS A 119 15.38 -9.68 8.90
CA HIS A 119 15.89 -10.94 9.43
C HIS A 119 14.80 -11.82 10.06
N GLU A 120 13.82 -11.21 10.74
CA GLU A 120 12.69 -11.93 11.31
C GLU A 120 11.77 -12.50 10.22
N TYR A 121 11.44 -11.70 9.20
CA TYR A 121 10.69 -12.20 8.04
C TYR A 121 11.42 -13.33 7.32
N LYS A 122 12.74 -13.23 7.15
CA LYS A 122 13.54 -14.29 6.53
C LYS A 122 13.50 -15.58 7.34
N ARG A 123 13.58 -15.50 8.66
CA ARG A 123 13.44 -16.64 9.58
C ARG A 123 12.08 -17.32 9.43
N VAL A 124 11.00 -16.54 9.39
CA VAL A 124 9.63 -17.06 9.21
C VAL A 124 9.47 -17.73 7.83
N ILE A 125 10.01 -17.12 6.78
CA ILE A 125 9.98 -17.72 5.42
C ILE A 125 10.72 -19.07 5.39
N ASP A 126 11.90 -19.15 6.01
CA ASP A 126 12.66 -20.40 6.05
C ASP A 126 11.94 -21.48 6.88
N GLN A 127 11.27 -21.10 7.97
CA GLN A 127 10.43 -22.02 8.74
C GLN A 127 9.24 -22.56 7.93
N LEU A 128 8.54 -21.69 7.21
CA LEU A 128 7.42 -22.09 6.33
C LEU A 128 7.87 -22.96 5.15
N ARG A 129 9.09 -22.75 4.64
CA ARG A 129 9.68 -23.63 3.62
C ARG A 129 9.93 -25.03 4.17
N LEU A 130 10.51 -25.12 5.36
CA LEU A 130 10.80 -26.40 6.01
C LEU A 130 9.51 -27.18 6.32
N GLU A 131 8.45 -26.48 6.74
CA GLU A 131 7.13 -27.08 6.97
C GLU A 131 6.47 -27.56 5.67
N ASN A 132 6.57 -26.79 4.57
CA ASN A 132 6.12 -27.23 3.25
C ASN A 132 6.88 -28.47 2.75
N GLU A 133 8.20 -28.52 2.93
CA GLU A 133 9.01 -29.70 2.57
C GLU A 133 8.57 -30.94 3.37
N LYS A 134 8.27 -30.77 4.66
CA LYS A 134 7.73 -31.85 5.51
C LYS A 134 6.36 -32.31 5.03
N LEU A 135 5.43 -31.39 4.77
CA LEU A 135 4.09 -31.71 4.26
C LEU A 135 4.15 -32.42 2.91
N GLN A 136 5.07 -32.01 2.04
CA GLN A 136 5.27 -32.66 0.75
C GLN A 136 5.80 -34.10 0.92
N SER A 137 6.76 -34.31 1.83
CA SER A 137 7.23 -35.66 2.17
C SER A 137 6.12 -36.54 2.78
N ASP A 138 5.28 -35.99 3.66
CA ASP A 138 4.14 -36.69 4.23
C ASP A 138 3.10 -37.04 3.15
N PHE A 139 2.84 -36.13 2.21
CA PHE A 139 1.96 -36.38 1.06
C PHE A 139 2.48 -37.50 0.16
N GLU A 140 3.78 -37.49 -0.18
CA GLU A 140 4.41 -38.55 -0.96
C GLU A 140 4.32 -39.91 -0.24
N ARG A 141 4.51 -39.94 1.08
CA ARG A 141 4.34 -41.15 1.90
C ARG A 141 2.91 -41.67 1.86
N VAL A 142 1.91 -40.80 2.04
CA VAL A 142 0.48 -41.19 1.98
C VAL A 142 0.13 -41.72 0.58
N ASN A 143 0.62 -41.06 -0.47
CA ASN A 143 0.38 -41.49 -1.84
C ASN A 143 0.99 -42.87 -2.13
N SER A 144 2.21 -43.14 -1.64
CA SER A 144 2.82 -44.47 -1.69
C SER A 144 1.95 -45.52 -0.99
N ASN A 145 1.49 -45.24 0.23
CA ASN A 145 0.62 -46.14 0.99
C ASN A 145 -0.71 -46.41 0.28
N CYS A 146 -1.33 -45.40 -0.35
CA CYS A 146 -2.54 -45.59 -1.15
C CYS A 146 -2.30 -46.48 -2.38
N THR A 147 -1.12 -46.38 -2.99
CA THR A 147 -0.74 -47.21 -4.13
C THR A 147 -0.58 -48.67 -3.70
N ASP A 148 0.15 -48.91 -2.60
CA ASP A 148 0.31 -50.24 -2.02
C ASP A 148 -1.04 -50.86 -1.61
N PHE A 149 -1.94 -50.06 -1.01
CA PHE A 149 -3.28 -50.50 -0.65
C PHE A 149 -4.11 -50.87 -1.89
N SER A 150 -4.05 -50.06 -2.96
CA SER A 150 -4.73 -50.34 -4.22
C SER A 150 -4.23 -51.63 -4.87
N GLU A 151 -2.91 -51.88 -4.88
CA GLU A 151 -2.34 -53.13 -5.38
C GLU A 151 -2.79 -54.33 -4.55
N ASN A 152 -2.84 -54.18 -3.22
CA ASN A 152 -3.29 -55.26 -2.34
C ASN A 152 -4.78 -55.58 -2.55
N ASN A 153 -5.62 -54.56 -2.74
CA ASN A 153 -7.03 -54.73 -3.08
C ASN A 153 -7.24 -55.43 -4.44
N LEU A 154 -6.45 -55.06 -5.46
CA LEU A 154 -6.47 -55.74 -6.76
C LEU A 154 -6.10 -57.22 -6.62
N ARG A 155 -5.11 -57.53 -5.78
CA ARG A 155 -4.68 -58.90 -5.52
C ARG A 155 -5.75 -59.71 -4.79
N LEU A 156 -6.36 -59.15 -3.74
CA LEU A 156 -7.48 -59.78 -3.03
C LEU A 156 -8.68 -60.03 -3.96
N THR A 157 -9.02 -59.05 -4.80
CA THR A 157 -10.10 -59.18 -5.80
C THR A 157 -9.80 -60.30 -6.79
N SER A 158 -8.54 -60.42 -7.25
CA SER A 158 -8.11 -61.51 -8.13
C SER A 158 -8.20 -62.88 -7.45
N ASP A 159 -7.81 -62.98 -6.19
CA ASP A 159 -7.85 -64.24 -5.43
C ASP A 159 -9.30 -64.65 -5.12
N LEU A 160 -10.19 -63.69 -4.81
CA LEU A 160 -11.63 -63.94 -4.67
C LEU A 160 -12.24 -64.46 -5.98
N ALA A 161 -11.90 -63.84 -7.12
CA ALA A 161 -12.37 -64.29 -8.43
C ALA A 161 -11.94 -65.74 -8.75
N LYS A 162 -10.72 -66.14 -8.33
CA LYS A 162 -10.26 -67.53 -8.48
C LYS A 162 -11.08 -68.49 -7.61
N GLU A 163 -11.41 -68.13 -6.38
CA GLU A 163 -12.23 -68.98 -5.51
C GLU A 163 -13.68 -69.09 -5.99
N ILE A 164 -14.27 -68.00 -6.50
CA ILE A 164 -15.59 -68.05 -7.15
C ILE A 164 -15.56 -69.04 -8.32
N SER A 165 -14.53 -69.01 -9.18
CA SER A 165 -14.40 -69.95 -10.28
C SER A 165 -14.24 -71.41 -9.83
N LYS A 166 -13.57 -71.66 -8.70
CA LYS A 166 -13.49 -73.01 -8.10
C LYS A 166 -14.84 -73.48 -7.56
N SER A 167 -15.57 -72.58 -6.89
CA SER A 167 -16.93 -72.84 -6.39
C SER A 167 -17.87 -73.22 -7.54
N GLU A 168 -17.87 -72.46 -8.63
CA GLU A 168 -18.69 -72.73 -9.82
C GLU A 168 -18.38 -74.12 -10.42
N LYS A 169 -17.11 -74.50 -10.50
CA LYS A 169 -16.72 -75.86 -10.95
C LYS A 169 -17.24 -76.95 -10.02
N LEU A 170 -17.19 -76.75 -8.70
CA LEU A 170 -17.73 -77.70 -7.73
C LEU A 170 -19.26 -77.83 -7.85
N THR A 171 -19.96 -76.70 -8.06
CA THR A 171 -21.41 -76.70 -8.29
C THR A 171 -21.78 -77.46 -9.56
N GLN A 172 -21.02 -77.30 -10.65
CA GLN A 172 -21.21 -78.11 -11.86
C GLN A 172 -20.97 -79.60 -11.62
N GLN A 173 -19.94 -79.97 -10.86
CA GLN A 173 -19.67 -81.36 -10.49
C GLN A 173 -20.81 -81.96 -9.66
N LEU A 174 -21.35 -81.22 -8.69
CA LEU A 174 -22.51 -81.63 -7.88
C LEU A 174 -23.75 -81.86 -8.74
N ALA A 175 -24.07 -80.94 -9.65
CA ALA A 175 -25.21 -81.09 -10.56
C ALA A 175 -25.08 -82.33 -11.47
N THR A 176 -23.85 -82.66 -11.87
CA THR A 176 -23.58 -83.87 -12.66
C THR A 176 -23.79 -85.14 -11.82
N LEU A 177 -23.34 -85.12 -10.56
CA LEU A 177 -23.48 -86.25 -9.63
C LEU A 177 -24.95 -86.50 -9.21
N GLU A 178 -25.72 -85.43 -9.00
CA GLU A 178 -27.16 -85.52 -8.74
C GLU A 178 -27.90 -86.20 -9.89
N LYS A 179 -27.57 -85.81 -11.12
CA LYS A 179 -28.13 -86.44 -12.32
C LYS A 179 -27.81 -87.93 -12.42
N ASP A 180 -26.54 -88.30 -12.20
CA ASP A 180 -26.11 -89.71 -12.18
C ASP A 180 -26.83 -90.55 -11.11
N CYS A 181 -27.09 -89.96 -9.92
CA CYS A 181 -27.87 -90.60 -8.86
C CYS A 181 -29.34 -90.76 -9.24
N GLN A 182 -29.94 -89.73 -9.84
CA GLN A 182 -31.31 -89.76 -10.32
C GLN A 182 -31.52 -90.87 -11.35
N ASP A 183 -30.63 -90.96 -12.34
CA ASP A 183 -30.68 -91.96 -13.42
C ASP A 183 -30.57 -93.39 -12.86
N LYS A 184 -29.68 -93.63 -11.88
CA LYS A 184 -29.54 -94.93 -11.21
C LYS A 184 -30.75 -95.30 -10.35
N CYS A 185 -31.37 -94.33 -9.68
CA CYS A 185 -32.60 -94.55 -8.91
C CYS A 185 -33.75 -94.99 -9.82
N GLU A 186 -33.93 -94.35 -10.98
CA GLU A 186 -34.95 -94.74 -11.96
C GLU A 186 -34.69 -96.14 -12.54
N GLU A 187 -33.43 -96.49 -12.78
CA GLU A 187 -33.03 -97.81 -13.27
C GLU A 187 -33.32 -98.92 -12.24
N PHE A 188 -33.05 -98.65 -10.97
CA PHE A 188 -33.38 -99.55 -9.86
C PHE A 188 -34.90 -99.74 -9.70
N GLN A 189 -35.67 -98.66 -9.80
CA GLN A 189 -37.14 -98.69 -9.72
C GLN A 189 -37.76 -99.56 -10.83
N LYS A 190 -37.21 -99.50 -12.05
CA LYS A 190 -37.62 -100.35 -13.18
C LYS A 190 -37.28 -101.83 -12.98
N SER A 191 -36.27 -102.16 -12.18
CA SER A 191 -35.87 -103.54 -11.89
C SER A 191 -36.81 -104.26 -10.90
N ILE A 192 -37.43 -103.51 -9.99
CA ILE A 192 -38.35 -104.03 -8.97
C ILE A 192 -39.72 -104.38 -9.58
N LEU A 193 -40.18 -103.62 -10.57
CA LEU A 193 -41.48 -103.83 -11.25
C LEU A 193 -41.54 -105.07 -12.18
N LYS A 194 -40.48 -105.89 -12.26
CA LYS A 194 -40.40 -107.06 -13.16
C LYS A 194 -40.48 -108.44 -12.47
N LYS A 195 -40.81 -108.50 -11.18
CA LYS A 195 -40.90 -109.78 -10.45
C LYS A 195 -42.25 -109.96 -9.78
N ASP A 196 -43.27 -110.18 -10.60
CA ASP A 196 -44.50 -110.87 -10.21
C ASP A 196 -44.48 -112.24 -10.88
N ASP A 197 -44.19 -113.30 -10.11
CA ASP A 197 -44.92 -114.57 -10.19
C ASP A 197 -44.34 -115.70 -9.31
N CYS A 198 -45.26 -116.35 -8.59
CA CYS A 198 -45.25 -117.73 -8.07
C CYS A 198 -44.44 -118.06 -6.80
N ALA A 199 -45.14 -118.11 -5.67
CA ALA A 199 -44.74 -118.76 -4.43
C ALA A 199 -45.12 -120.27 -4.43
N SER A 200 -44.16 -121.17 -4.18
CA SER A 200 -44.37 -122.62 -3.96
C SER A 200 -43.73 -123.09 -2.64
N PRO A 201 -44.20 -124.17 -1.99
CA PRO A 201 -44.04 -124.48 -0.55
C PRO A 201 -42.63 -124.78 -0.02
N ASN A 202 -41.60 -124.82 -0.88
CA ASN A 202 -40.19 -124.63 -0.44
C ASN A 202 -39.93 -123.19 0.06
N THR A 203 -40.94 -122.34 -0.06
CA THR A 203 -41.02 -121.00 0.51
C THR A 203 -40.85 -121.01 2.00
N LEU A 204 -41.32 -121.93 2.85
CA LEU A 204 -41.21 -121.71 4.31
C LEU A 204 -39.77 -121.83 4.88
N SER A 205 -38.95 -122.77 4.39
CA SER A 205 -37.52 -122.83 4.75
C SER A 205 -36.73 -121.73 4.04
N SER A 206 -37.11 -121.40 2.81
CA SER A 206 -36.58 -120.23 2.10
C SER A 206 -37.05 -118.92 2.73
N ILE A 207 -38.20 -118.86 3.42
CA ILE A 207 -38.82 -117.72 4.11
C ILE A 207 -38.19 -117.61 5.48
N ILE A 208 -37.85 -118.69 6.17
CA ILE A 208 -37.09 -118.62 7.43
C ILE A 208 -35.63 -118.23 7.15
N ASN A 209 -35.00 -118.76 6.09
CA ASN A 209 -33.69 -118.27 5.63
C ASN A 209 -33.77 -116.91 4.95
N TYR A 210 -34.90 -116.55 4.33
CA TYR A 210 -35.15 -115.23 3.76
C TYR A 210 -35.36 -114.25 4.88
N TRP A 211 -36.19 -114.50 5.90
CA TRP A 211 -36.37 -113.68 7.11
C TRP A 211 -35.14 -113.69 8.01
N ARG A 212 -34.31 -114.74 8.01
CA ARG A 212 -32.98 -114.68 8.64
C ARG A 212 -32.04 -113.80 7.83
N LYS A 213 -32.01 -113.96 6.49
CA LYS A 213 -31.35 -113.03 5.57
C LYS A 213 -31.98 -111.65 5.53
N GLU A 214 -33.24 -111.49 5.92
CA GLU A 214 -34.00 -110.24 5.87
C GLU A 214 -33.92 -109.55 7.20
N LYS A 215 -33.72 -110.28 8.29
CA LYS A 215 -33.31 -109.76 9.59
C LYS A 215 -31.81 -109.45 9.60
N GLU A 216 -30.99 -110.22 8.87
CA GLU A 216 -29.59 -109.89 8.56
C GLU A 216 -29.50 -108.71 7.60
N LYS A 217 -30.36 -108.61 6.56
CA LYS A 217 -30.48 -107.42 5.71
C LYS A 217 -31.11 -106.28 6.46
N GLU A 218 -32.03 -106.49 7.40
CA GLU A 218 -32.62 -105.43 8.21
C GLU A 218 -31.58 -104.92 9.19
N THR A 219 -30.74 -105.79 9.77
CA THR A 219 -29.55 -105.33 10.51
C THR A 219 -28.51 -104.69 9.60
N LEU A 220 -28.30 -105.18 8.37
CA LEU A 220 -27.40 -104.55 7.40
C LEU A 220 -27.91 -103.19 6.94
N ILE A 221 -29.22 -103.07 6.68
CA ILE A 221 -29.94 -101.85 6.32
C ILE A 221 -29.95 -100.91 7.51
N ARG A 222 -30.12 -101.41 8.74
CA ARG A 222 -30.07 -100.59 9.94
C ARG A 222 -28.65 -100.10 10.21
N ILE A 223 -27.63 -100.91 9.95
CA ILE A 223 -26.22 -100.51 9.97
C ILE A 223 -25.94 -99.52 8.83
N ASP A 224 -26.46 -99.73 7.63
CA ASP A 224 -26.29 -98.81 6.49
C ASP A 224 -27.05 -97.50 6.71
N VAL A 225 -28.20 -97.52 7.35
CA VAL A 225 -29.01 -96.36 7.72
C VAL A 225 -28.35 -95.62 8.88
N GLU A 226 -27.83 -96.31 9.90
CA GLU A 226 -27.05 -95.69 10.97
C GLU A 226 -25.73 -95.13 10.45
N TYR A 227 -25.06 -95.81 9.53
CA TYR A 227 -23.86 -95.32 8.86
C TYR A 227 -24.17 -94.14 7.96
N SER A 228 -25.27 -94.17 7.21
CA SER A 228 -25.72 -93.06 6.37
C SER A 228 -26.18 -91.86 7.20
N LEU A 229 -26.88 -92.08 8.31
CA LEU A 229 -27.26 -91.05 9.28
C LEU A 229 -26.03 -90.47 9.97
N LYS A 230 -25.04 -91.29 10.33
CA LYS A 230 -23.77 -90.82 10.89
C LYS A 230 -23.02 -89.96 9.87
N LYS A 231 -22.94 -90.41 8.62
CA LYS A 231 -22.33 -89.66 7.50
C LYS A 231 -23.12 -88.40 7.14
N TYR A 232 -24.44 -88.39 7.35
CA TYR A 232 -25.29 -87.21 7.19
C TYR A 232 -25.07 -86.21 8.32
N ARG A 233 -24.99 -86.68 9.58
CA ARG A 233 -24.64 -85.85 10.75
C ARG A 233 -23.24 -85.27 10.62
N GLU A 234 -22.24 -86.05 10.21
CA GLU A 234 -20.90 -85.56 9.92
C GLU A 234 -20.91 -84.50 8.80
N ARG A 235 -21.71 -84.70 7.74
CA ARG A 235 -21.89 -83.66 6.70
C ARG A 235 -22.60 -82.41 7.20
N CYS A 236 -23.59 -82.54 8.09
CA CYS A 236 -24.24 -81.39 8.72
C CYS A 236 -23.27 -80.62 9.62
N ILE A 237 -22.45 -81.31 10.41
CA ILE A 237 -21.41 -80.69 11.25
C ILE A 237 -20.38 -79.96 10.39
N ILE A 238 -19.91 -80.57 9.30
CA ILE A 238 -19.02 -79.90 8.33
C ILE A 238 -19.71 -78.69 7.66
N GLY A 239 -21.02 -78.78 7.43
CA GLY A 239 -21.85 -77.69 6.93
C GLY A 239 -21.94 -76.53 7.93
N GLU A 240 -22.20 -76.82 9.20
CA GLU A 240 -22.24 -75.84 10.30
C GLU A 240 -20.87 -75.18 10.50
N GLU A 241 -19.76 -75.92 10.47
CA GLU A 241 -18.41 -75.35 10.53
C GLU A 241 -18.11 -74.42 9.33
N LYS A 242 -18.58 -74.76 8.13
CA LYS A 242 -18.48 -73.89 6.96
C LYS A 242 -19.33 -72.63 7.11
N ILE A 243 -20.55 -72.75 7.64
CA ILE A 243 -21.43 -71.61 7.90
C ILE A 243 -20.78 -70.66 8.91
N ILE A 244 -20.24 -71.17 10.03
CA ILE A 244 -19.55 -70.36 11.04
C ILE A 244 -18.32 -69.65 10.44
N LYS A 245 -17.57 -70.32 9.56
CA LYS A 245 -16.45 -69.69 8.83
C LYS A 245 -16.93 -68.56 7.91
N LEU A 246 -17.98 -68.79 7.14
CA LEU A 246 -18.56 -67.79 6.25
C LEU A 246 -19.15 -66.61 7.02
N GLU A 247 -19.81 -66.84 8.15
CA GLU A 247 -20.32 -65.80 9.04
C GLU A 247 -19.17 -64.95 9.61
N SER A 248 -18.07 -65.58 10.02
CA SER A 248 -16.86 -64.86 10.45
C SER A 248 -16.24 -64.02 9.32
N GLU A 249 -16.27 -64.52 8.09
CA GLU A 249 -15.72 -63.82 6.93
C GLU A 249 -16.61 -62.65 6.51
N ILE A 250 -17.95 -62.84 6.52
CA ILE A 250 -18.93 -61.77 6.32
C ILE A 250 -18.78 -60.69 7.38
N ALA A 251 -18.57 -61.04 8.65
CA ALA A 251 -18.34 -60.06 9.71
C ALA A 251 -17.06 -59.25 9.48
N LYS A 252 -15.97 -59.87 9.02
CA LYS A 252 -14.73 -59.17 8.64
C LYS A 252 -14.96 -58.22 7.48
N LEU A 253 -15.59 -58.69 6.40
CA LEU A 253 -15.89 -57.87 5.21
C LEU A 253 -16.83 -56.71 5.55
N THR A 254 -17.81 -56.92 6.43
CA THR A 254 -18.72 -55.85 6.88
C THR A 254 -17.96 -54.76 7.62
N ASN A 255 -17.05 -55.16 8.52
CA ASN A 255 -16.19 -54.21 9.24
C ASN A 255 -15.25 -53.46 8.30
N GLU A 256 -14.72 -54.14 7.28
CA GLU A 256 -13.87 -53.56 6.24
C GLU A 256 -14.63 -52.53 5.38
N VAL A 257 -15.89 -52.81 5.03
CA VAL A 257 -16.79 -51.87 4.34
C VAL A 257 -17.06 -50.64 5.22
N GLU A 258 -17.28 -50.83 6.52
CA GLU A 258 -17.52 -49.72 7.45
C GLU A 258 -16.28 -48.82 7.62
N ILE A 259 -15.09 -49.42 7.67
CA ILE A 259 -13.81 -48.69 7.66
C ILE A 259 -13.65 -47.91 6.35
N ASN A 260 -13.91 -48.53 5.20
CA ASN A 260 -13.82 -47.87 3.90
C ASN A 260 -14.83 -46.72 3.75
N ALA A 261 -16.03 -46.85 4.32
CA ALA A 261 -17.00 -45.77 4.36
C ALA A 261 -16.50 -44.58 5.18
N LYS A 262 -15.86 -44.82 6.33
CA LYS A 262 -15.22 -43.77 7.15
C LYS A 262 -14.08 -43.09 6.40
N ILE A 263 -13.20 -43.85 5.74
CA ILE A 263 -12.11 -43.31 4.92
C ILE A 263 -12.65 -42.43 3.78
N ALA A 264 -13.76 -42.82 3.16
CA ALA A 264 -14.38 -42.03 2.09
C ALA A 264 -14.88 -40.66 2.62
N VAL A 265 -15.51 -40.64 3.79
CA VAL A 265 -15.96 -39.39 4.44
C VAL A 265 -14.77 -38.49 4.78
N GLU A 266 -13.73 -39.03 5.43
CA GLU A 266 -12.51 -38.26 5.74
C GLU A 266 -11.84 -37.71 4.48
N LYS A 267 -11.83 -38.49 3.39
CA LYS A 267 -11.27 -38.05 2.11
C LYS A 267 -12.03 -36.87 1.51
N GLU A 268 -13.36 -36.88 1.57
CA GLU A 268 -14.22 -35.78 1.12
C GLU A 268 -13.96 -34.50 1.93
N GLU A 269 -13.77 -34.66 3.25
CA GLU A 269 -13.50 -33.57 4.18
C GLU A 269 -12.11 -32.95 3.93
N LEU A 270 -11.08 -33.78 3.75
CA LEU A 270 -9.73 -33.34 3.34
C LEU A 270 -9.74 -32.65 1.97
N LEU A 271 -10.56 -33.12 1.02
CA LEU A 271 -10.70 -32.47 -0.29
C LEU A 271 -11.28 -31.06 -0.15
N THR A 272 -12.24 -30.90 0.75
CA THR A 272 -12.87 -29.61 1.07
C THR A 272 -11.85 -28.66 1.70
N GLN A 273 -11.04 -29.15 2.64
CA GLN A 273 -9.93 -28.39 3.23
C GLN A 273 -8.89 -27.99 2.18
N LEU A 274 -8.50 -28.89 1.27
CA LEU A 274 -7.56 -28.61 0.18
C LEU A 274 -8.08 -27.50 -0.75
N ASN A 275 -9.37 -27.52 -1.07
CA ASN A 275 -10.00 -26.47 -1.88
C ASN A 275 -9.97 -25.11 -1.17
N SER A 276 -10.21 -25.07 0.14
CA SER A 276 -10.10 -23.83 0.92
C SER A 276 -8.67 -23.28 0.94
N LEU A 277 -7.65 -24.14 1.06
CA LEU A 277 -6.23 -23.77 0.97
C LEU A 277 -5.88 -23.20 -0.40
N ARG A 278 -6.41 -23.80 -1.48
CA ARG A 278 -6.23 -23.29 -2.84
C ARG A 278 -6.81 -21.89 -3.01
N GLU A 279 -7.94 -21.62 -2.37
CA GLU A 279 -8.55 -20.28 -2.39
C GLU A 279 -7.69 -19.25 -1.63
N VAL A 280 -7.12 -19.63 -0.48
CA VAL A 280 -6.16 -18.81 0.27
C VAL A 280 -4.91 -18.51 -0.58
N GLN A 281 -4.38 -19.52 -1.29
CA GLN A 281 -3.24 -19.35 -2.20
C GLN A 281 -3.57 -18.37 -3.34
N ASN A 282 -4.76 -18.46 -3.93
CA ASN A 282 -5.21 -17.53 -4.97
C ASN A 282 -5.31 -16.09 -4.45
N ARG A 283 -5.86 -15.90 -3.25
CA ARG A 283 -5.92 -14.58 -2.60
C ARG A 283 -4.53 -14.03 -2.31
N TYR A 284 -3.60 -14.88 -1.85
CA TYR A 284 -2.20 -14.48 -1.65
C TYR A 284 -1.55 -14.02 -2.96
N GLN A 285 -1.78 -14.73 -4.07
CA GLN A 285 -1.25 -14.31 -5.38
C GLN A 285 -1.84 -12.96 -5.85
N GLN A 286 -3.12 -12.71 -5.62
CA GLN A 286 -3.74 -11.41 -5.92
C GLN A 286 -3.15 -10.27 -5.07
N ILE A 287 -2.93 -10.52 -3.77
CA ILE A 287 -2.30 -9.54 -2.88
C ILE A 287 -0.88 -9.25 -3.34
N LYS A 288 -0.11 -10.29 -3.70
CA LYS A 288 1.26 -10.13 -4.21
C LYS A 288 1.29 -9.27 -5.47
N LYS A 289 0.41 -9.55 -6.44
CA LYS A 289 0.29 -8.74 -7.66
C LYS A 289 -0.03 -7.27 -7.35
N SER A 290 -0.98 -7.03 -6.43
CA SER A 290 -1.35 -5.68 -6.01
C SER A 290 -0.21 -4.94 -5.31
N PHE A 291 0.62 -5.67 -4.53
CA PHE A 291 1.80 -5.12 -3.89
C PHE A 291 2.89 -4.76 -4.90
N ASP A 292 3.12 -5.61 -5.90
CA ASP A 292 4.08 -5.33 -6.97
C ASP A 292 3.67 -4.08 -7.78
N GLU A 293 2.38 -3.94 -8.11
CA GLU A 293 1.82 -2.74 -8.76
C GLU A 293 1.98 -1.48 -7.89
N LEU A 294 1.77 -1.58 -6.57
CA LEU A 294 1.98 -0.46 -5.65
C LEU A 294 3.46 -0.05 -5.59
N ASN A 295 4.37 -1.03 -5.60
CA ASN A 295 5.80 -0.77 -5.59
C ASN A 295 6.25 -0.08 -6.88
N GLU A 296 5.72 -0.49 -8.04
CA GLU A 296 5.99 0.16 -9.33
C GLU A 296 5.50 1.62 -9.35
N ARG A 297 4.31 1.89 -8.80
CA ARG A 297 3.80 3.26 -8.61
C ARG A 297 4.70 4.08 -7.68
N PHE A 298 5.13 3.50 -6.57
CA PHE A 298 6.03 4.18 -5.62
C PHE A 298 7.35 4.56 -6.29
N THR A 299 7.91 3.65 -7.08
CA THR A 299 9.15 3.88 -7.84
C THR A 299 8.95 5.00 -8.86
N SER A 300 7.83 5.01 -9.58
CA SER A 300 7.48 6.06 -10.55
C SER A 300 7.31 7.44 -9.89
N THR A 301 6.65 7.50 -8.74
CA THR A 301 6.50 8.74 -7.96
C THR A 301 7.86 9.28 -7.48
N ASN A 302 8.78 8.42 -7.06
CA ASN A 302 10.13 8.83 -6.69
C ASN A 302 10.91 9.41 -7.86
N VAL A 303 10.79 8.83 -9.06
CA VAL A 303 11.42 9.37 -10.27
C VAL A 303 10.83 10.75 -10.62
N LEU A 304 9.51 10.93 -10.51
CA LEU A 304 8.87 12.24 -10.70
C LEU A 304 9.32 13.27 -9.66
N ALA A 305 9.45 12.88 -8.39
CA ALA A 305 9.94 13.74 -7.33
C ALA A 305 11.38 14.20 -7.60
N GLN A 306 12.26 13.29 -8.00
CA GLN A 306 13.63 13.63 -8.42
C GLN A 306 13.64 14.56 -9.65
N GLY A 307 12.75 14.31 -10.61
CA GLY A 307 12.58 15.20 -11.77
C GLY A 307 12.19 16.63 -11.37
N LEU A 308 11.25 16.76 -10.43
CA LEU A 308 10.82 18.06 -9.87
C LEU A 308 11.94 18.77 -9.10
N GLU A 309 12.74 18.03 -8.31
CA GLU A 309 13.89 18.62 -7.60
C GLU A 309 14.93 19.18 -8.57
N VAL A 310 15.21 18.47 -9.67
CA VAL A 310 16.11 18.95 -10.73
C VAL A 310 15.54 20.19 -11.44
N GLU A 311 14.25 20.19 -11.76
CA GLU A 311 13.55 21.33 -12.37
C GLU A 311 13.61 22.56 -11.45
N GLN A 312 13.34 22.36 -10.16
CA GLN A 312 13.38 23.41 -9.15
C GLN A 312 14.79 24.00 -8.99
N ALA A 313 15.83 23.15 -9.03
CA ALA A 313 17.22 23.59 -9.00
C ALA A 313 17.59 24.43 -10.25
N LYS A 314 17.11 24.06 -11.44
CA LYS A 314 17.30 24.85 -12.67
C LYS A 314 16.64 26.22 -12.58
N LEU A 315 15.38 26.28 -12.15
CA LEU A 315 14.65 27.55 -11.99
C LEU A 315 15.33 28.45 -10.94
N LEU A 316 15.90 27.87 -9.89
CA LEU A 316 16.63 28.63 -8.88
C LEU A 316 17.93 29.21 -9.44
N ALA A 317 18.66 28.46 -10.26
CA ALA A 317 19.84 28.93 -10.97
C ALA A 317 19.49 30.06 -11.96
N GLU A 318 18.44 29.90 -12.76
CA GLU A 318 17.97 30.93 -13.69
C GLU A 318 17.55 32.22 -12.96
N LYS A 319 16.84 32.09 -11.84
CA LYS A 319 16.52 33.23 -10.97
C LYS A 319 17.77 33.95 -10.47
N THR A 320 18.81 33.23 -10.06
CA THR A 320 20.07 33.86 -9.63
C THR A 320 20.78 34.58 -10.76
N GLU A 321 20.74 34.03 -11.98
CA GLU A 321 21.30 34.66 -13.17
C GLU A 321 20.55 35.95 -13.55
N LEU A 322 19.20 35.89 -13.57
CA LEU A 322 18.35 37.05 -13.85
C LEU A 322 18.55 38.16 -12.82
N ASN A 323 18.68 37.83 -11.54
CA ASN A 323 19.00 38.81 -10.50
C ASN A 323 20.36 39.47 -10.73
N SER A 324 21.39 38.72 -11.15
CA SER A 324 22.69 39.29 -11.51
C SER A 324 22.60 40.24 -12.71
N LYS A 325 21.85 39.85 -13.76
CA LYS A 325 21.59 40.71 -14.92
C LYS A 325 20.86 41.99 -14.51
N LEU A 326 19.84 41.89 -13.66
CA LEU A 326 19.08 43.04 -13.15
C LEU A 326 19.97 44.00 -12.35
N GLU A 327 20.86 43.47 -11.50
CA GLU A 327 21.79 44.29 -10.73
C GLU A 327 22.77 45.04 -11.64
N ASN A 328 23.29 44.38 -12.69
CA ASN A 328 24.16 45.01 -13.69
C ASN A 328 23.45 46.13 -14.46
N VAL A 329 22.22 45.88 -14.92
CA VAL A 329 21.39 46.92 -15.58
C VAL A 329 21.13 48.09 -14.64
N THR A 330 20.88 47.82 -13.36
CA THR A 330 20.67 48.85 -12.34
C THR A 330 21.93 49.70 -12.13
N LYS A 331 23.12 49.10 -12.09
CA LYS A 331 24.41 49.81 -12.01
C LYS A 331 24.65 50.69 -13.24
N LEU A 332 24.40 50.16 -14.44
CA LEU A 332 24.52 50.91 -15.69
C LEU A 332 23.55 52.09 -15.76
N SER A 333 22.29 51.88 -15.33
CA SER A 333 21.27 52.92 -15.26
C SER A 333 21.70 54.06 -14.32
N LYS A 334 22.16 53.73 -13.10
CA LYS A 334 22.69 54.72 -12.16
C LYS A 334 23.88 55.50 -12.73
N GLY A 335 24.80 54.81 -13.42
CA GLY A 335 25.93 55.45 -14.10
C GLY A 335 25.49 56.42 -15.21
N ARG A 336 24.51 56.02 -16.04
CA ARG A 336 23.93 56.89 -17.08
C ARG A 336 23.24 58.11 -16.50
N VAL A 337 22.48 57.96 -15.42
CA VAL A 337 21.83 59.10 -14.73
C VAL A 337 22.87 60.12 -14.27
N GLN A 338 24.01 59.68 -13.72
CA GLN A 338 25.11 60.57 -13.34
C GLN A 338 25.75 61.26 -14.55
N GLN A 339 25.98 60.53 -15.65
CA GLN A 339 26.50 61.11 -16.89
C GLN A 339 25.57 62.18 -17.47
N ILE A 340 24.26 61.92 -17.51
CA ILE A 340 23.24 62.88 -17.96
C ILE A 340 23.27 64.14 -17.10
N LYS A 341 23.39 63.99 -15.77
CA LYS A 341 23.50 65.12 -14.85
C LYS A 341 24.73 65.99 -15.16
N LEU A 342 25.89 65.36 -15.36
CA LEU A 342 27.14 66.04 -15.75
C LEU A 342 27.02 66.73 -17.12
N LEU A 343 26.40 66.09 -18.10
CA LEU A 343 26.16 66.69 -19.42
C LEU A 343 25.26 67.91 -19.31
N LYS A 344 24.17 67.81 -18.54
CA LYS A 344 23.25 68.93 -18.30
C LYS A 344 23.97 70.12 -17.66
N GLU A 345 24.79 69.88 -16.63
CA GLU A 345 25.59 70.94 -15.99
C GLU A 345 26.64 71.57 -16.93
N ARG A 346 27.18 70.81 -17.91
CA ARG A 346 28.07 71.35 -18.94
C ARG A 346 27.30 72.17 -19.97
N TYR A 347 26.15 71.67 -20.40
CA TYR A 347 25.26 72.34 -21.33
C TYR A 347 24.75 73.67 -20.75
N ASP A 348 24.28 73.67 -19.51
CA ASP A 348 23.82 74.89 -18.82
C ASP A 348 24.94 75.92 -18.69
N ARG A 349 26.19 75.49 -18.43
CA ARG A 349 27.38 76.35 -18.44
C ARG A 349 27.70 76.89 -19.84
N ALA A 350 27.64 76.05 -20.87
CA ALA A 350 27.90 76.46 -22.25
C ALA A 350 26.84 77.44 -22.75
N MET A 351 25.55 77.21 -22.43
CA MET A 351 24.45 78.13 -22.74
C MET A 351 24.58 79.46 -22.01
N ALA A 352 24.99 79.45 -20.73
CA ALA A 352 25.27 80.68 -19.99
C ALA A 352 26.46 81.46 -20.58
N MET A 353 27.46 80.78 -21.18
CA MET A 353 28.57 81.41 -21.89
C MET A 353 28.16 81.92 -23.28
N ALA A 354 27.39 81.15 -24.05
CA ALA A 354 26.91 81.53 -25.38
C ALA A 354 25.92 82.70 -25.31
N SER A 355 25.07 82.77 -24.28
CA SER A 355 24.17 83.91 -24.01
C SER A 355 24.92 85.25 -23.83
N LYS A 356 26.23 85.22 -23.54
CA LYS A 356 27.09 86.42 -23.48
C LYS A 356 27.74 86.82 -24.82
N TYR A 357 27.80 85.93 -25.81
CA TYR A 357 28.57 86.15 -27.04
C TYR A 357 27.82 85.60 -28.27
N SER A 358 27.14 86.52 -28.99
CA SER A 358 26.57 86.38 -30.34
C SER A 358 25.19 85.69 -30.49
N PRO A 359 24.18 86.38 -31.07
CA PRO A 359 22.87 85.83 -31.43
C PRO A 359 22.86 84.76 -32.54
N GLU A 360 23.92 84.64 -33.35
CA GLU A 360 23.94 83.74 -34.51
C GLU A 360 24.16 82.25 -34.14
N ILE A 361 24.83 81.98 -33.02
CA ILE A 361 25.04 80.61 -32.49
C ILE A 361 23.73 80.06 -31.90
N VAL A 362 22.86 80.94 -31.38
CA VAL A 362 21.57 80.59 -30.78
C VAL A 362 20.62 79.94 -31.79
N ASN A 363 20.63 80.38 -33.06
CA ASN A 363 19.78 79.80 -34.11
C ASN A 363 20.23 78.39 -34.55
N SER A 364 21.54 78.09 -34.52
CA SER A 364 22.05 76.74 -34.78
C SER A 364 21.73 75.79 -33.63
N LEU A 365 21.89 76.25 -32.38
CA LEU A 365 21.57 75.45 -31.19
C LEU A 365 20.07 75.22 -31.03
N GLN A 366 19.22 76.10 -31.55
CA GLN A 366 17.77 75.95 -31.51
C GLN A 366 17.28 74.71 -32.28
N GLY A 367 17.89 74.41 -33.44
CA GLY A 367 17.58 73.19 -34.21
C GLY A 367 17.97 71.90 -33.47
N ASP A 368 19.13 71.89 -32.81
CA ASP A 368 19.57 70.75 -31.99
C ASP A 368 18.69 70.59 -30.74
N ILE A 369 18.24 71.70 -30.14
CA ILE A 369 17.28 71.70 -29.03
C ILE A 369 15.94 71.09 -29.46
N ASP A 370 15.43 71.43 -30.65
CA ASP A 370 14.14 70.90 -31.10
C ASP A 370 14.22 69.41 -31.48
N LYS A 371 15.37 68.95 -32.00
CA LYS A 371 15.64 67.51 -32.17
C LYS A 371 15.73 66.77 -30.84
N LEU A 372 16.43 67.34 -29.85
CA LEU A 372 16.48 66.80 -28.48
C LEU A 372 15.10 66.73 -27.82
N LYS A 373 14.23 67.72 -28.04
CA LYS A 373 12.84 67.69 -27.55
C LYS A 373 12.04 66.56 -28.18
N LEU A 374 12.21 66.32 -29.49
CA LEU A 374 11.55 65.21 -30.17
C LEU A 374 12.03 63.86 -29.61
N ASP A 375 13.35 63.69 -29.43
CA ASP A 375 13.92 62.47 -28.83
C ASP A 375 13.46 62.28 -27.37
N MET A 376 13.38 63.36 -26.58
CA MET A 376 12.84 63.29 -25.22
C MET A 376 11.36 62.90 -25.20
N ALA A 377 10.54 63.48 -26.09
CA ALA A 377 9.13 63.13 -26.20
C ALA A 377 8.93 61.65 -26.59
N GLN A 378 9.76 61.13 -27.51
CA GLN A 378 9.75 59.71 -27.84
C GLN A 378 10.16 58.84 -26.65
N LYS A 379 11.20 59.24 -25.89
CA LYS A 379 11.63 58.49 -24.70
C LYS A 379 10.61 58.53 -23.57
N GLU A 380 9.90 59.63 -23.39
CA GLU A 380 8.78 59.72 -22.45
C GLU A 380 7.63 58.78 -22.83
N ASN A 381 7.35 58.65 -24.14
CA ASN A 381 6.39 57.68 -24.65
C ASN A 381 6.84 56.23 -24.40
N ASP A 382 8.09 55.90 -24.72
CA ASP A 382 8.69 54.58 -24.45
C ASP A 382 8.61 54.22 -22.95
N ILE A 383 8.92 55.18 -22.05
CA ILE A 383 8.80 55.01 -20.60
C ILE A 383 7.34 54.77 -20.21
N GLY A 384 6.39 55.47 -20.83
CA GLY A 384 4.96 55.26 -20.62
C GLY A 384 4.50 53.84 -20.97
N ILE A 385 4.97 53.29 -22.09
CA ILE A 385 4.70 51.91 -22.51
C ILE A 385 5.31 50.91 -21.54
N LEU A 386 6.59 51.07 -21.20
CA LEU A 386 7.28 50.20 -20.24
C LEU A 386 6.62 50.20 -18.86
N LYS A 387 6.09 51.34 -18.42
CA LYS A 387 5.39 51.44 -17.14
C LYS A 387 4.08 50.65 -17.16
N LYS A 388 3.29 50.74 -18.24
CA LYS A 388 2.08 49.91 -18.41
C LYS A 388 2.41 48.42 -18.42
N GLU A 389 3.51 48.04 -19.04
CA GLU A 389 3.97 46.65 -19.04
C GLU A 389 4.42 46.17 -17.65
N CYS A 390 5.13 47.01 -16.88
CA CYS A 390 5.43 46.71 -15.48
C CYS A 390 4.17 46.56 -14.62
N ASP A 391 3.15 47.41 -14.84
CA ASP A 391 1.87 47.31 -14.13
C ASP A 391 1.16 46.00 -14.50
N ARG A 392 1.11 45.64 -15.80
CA ARG A 392 0.56 44.37 -16.30
C ARG A 392 1.24 43.15 -15.67
N LEU A 393 2.57 43.10 -15.70
CA LEU A 393 3.35 42.01 -15.11
C LEU A 393 3.17 41.92 -13.59
N THR A 394 2.98 43.06 -12.91
CA THR A 394 2.71 43.08 -11.46
C THR A 394 1.35 42.46 -11.14
N GLU A 395 0.35 42.69 -12.00
CA GLU A 395 -0.99 42.11 -11.86
C GLU A 395 -1.00 40.61 -12.14
N GLU A 396 -0.26 40.13 -13.16
CA GLU A 396 -0.05 38.70 -13.42
C GLU A 396 0.68 38.00 -12.26
N LEU A 397 1.69 38.64 -11.69
CA LEU A 397 2.44 38.10 -10.55
C LEU A 397 1.54 37.99 -9.31
N LYS A 398 0.65 38.95 -9.10
CA LYS A 398 -0.37 38.89 -8.05
C LYS A 398 -1.36 37.73 -8.29
N LYS A 399 -1.88 37.59 -9.51
CA LYS A 399 -2.76 36.48 -9.89
C LYS A 399 -2.11 35.11 -9.63
N THR A 400 -0.87 34.94 -10.09
CA THR A 400 -0.10 33.70 -9.91
C THR A 400 0.15 33.39 -8.44
N LYS A 401 0.37 34.43 -7.62
CA LYS A 401 0.54 34.28 -6.16
C LYS A 401 -0.76 33.81 -5.49
N ASP A 402 -1.90 34.34 -5.91
CA ASP A 402 -3.22 33.95 -5.37
C ASP A 402 -3.58 32.50 -5.78
N GLU A 403 -3.25 32.09 -7.01
CA GLU A 403 -3.37 30.70 -7.47
C GLU A 403 -2.46 29.76 -6.67
N HIS A 404 -1.20 30.12 -6.43
CA HIS A 404 -0.28 29.34 -5.60
C HIS A 404 -0.80 29.18 -4.17
N ASN A 405 -1.37 30.23 -3.58
CA ASN A 405 -1.96 30.16 -2.24
C ASN A 405 -3.16 29.21 -2.20
N THR A 406 -3.99 29.23 -3.25
CA THR A 406 -5.16 28.34 -3.39
C THR A 406 -4.71 26.88 -3.50
N LEU A 407 -3.74 26.58 -4.37
CA LEU A 407 -3.16 25.24 -4.51
C LEU A 407 -2.50 24.74 -3.21
N THR A 408 -1.82 25.64 -2.48
CA THR A 408 -1.22 25.30 -1.18
C THR A 408 -2.28 24.91 -0.15
N ALA A 409 -3.43 25.61 -0.14
CA ALA A 409 -4.55 25.28 0.74
C ALA A 409 -5.19 23.93 0.38
N GLU A 410 -5.39 23.66 -0.91
CA GLU A 410 -5.90 22.36 -1.40
C GLU A 410 -4.96 21.21 -1.08
N TYR A 411 -3.65 21.39 -1.29
CA TYR A 411 -2.64 20.40 -0.92
C TYR A 411 -2.66 20.09 0.58
N THR A 412 -2.73 21.13 1.42
CA THR A 412 -2.83 20.96 2.88
C THR A 412 -4.07 20.17 3.28
N LYS A 413 -5.21 20.45 2.63
CA LYS A 413 -6.46 19.70 2.84
C LYS A 413 -6.31 18.24 2.41
N ALA A 414 -5.71 17.97 1.25
CA ALA A 414 -5.47 16.62 0.75
C ALA A 414 -4.56 15.81 1.70
N VAL A 415 -3.48 16.42 2.20
CA VAL A 415 -2.57 15.79 3.18
C VAL A 415 -3.30 15.46 4.49
N ALA A 416 -4.13 16.36 5.00
CA ALA A 416 -4.94 16.11 6.20
C ALA A 416 -5.92 14.95 5.99
N THR A 417 -6.57 14.90 4.81
CA THR A 417 -7.51 13.83 4.45
C THR A 417 -6.79 12.49 4.33
N HIS A 418 -5.62 12.46 3.69
CA HIS A 418 -4.78 11.27 3.59
C HIS A 418 -4.37 10.74 4.96
N LYS A 419 -3.95 11.63 5.88
CA LYS A 419 -3.61 11.26 7.25
C LYS A 419 -4.80 10.61 7.99
N ALA A 420 -5.98 11.21 7.91
CA ALA A 420 -7.19 10.65 8.52
C ALA A 420 -7.58 9.29 7.94
N THR A 421 -7.46 9.10 6.62
CA THR A 421 -7.71 7.80 5.99
C THR A 421 -6.69 6.74 6.39
N HIS A 422 -5.41 7.12 6.55
CA HIS A 422 -4.36 6.21 7.00
C HIS A 422 -4.59 5.74 8.44
N GLU A 423 -4.97 6.65 9.35
CA GLU A 423 -5.33 6.32 10.73
C GLU A 423 -6.54 5.38 10.79
N SER A 424 -7.57 5.63 9.97
CA SER A 424 -8.74 4.75 9.85
C SER A 424 -8.35 3.35 9.35
N LEU A 425 -7.46 3.25 8.38
CA LEU A 425 -6.96 1.97 7.85
C LEU A 425 -6.17 1.18 8.91
N LEU A 426 -5.37 1.86 9.73
CA LEU A 426 -4.66 1.23 10.84
C LEU A 426 -5.62 0.66 11.89
N MET A 427 -6.71 1.39 12.21
CA MET A 427 -7.76 0.90 13.10
C MET A 427 -8.46 -0.34 12.52
N VAL A 428 -8.82 -0.32 11.22
CA VAL A 428 -9.41 -1.49 10.56
C VAL A 428 -8.47 -2.69 10.59
N LYS A 429 -7.16 -2.49 10.34
CA LYS A 429 -6.15 -3.56 10.46
C LYS A 429 -6.06 -4.12 11.88
N HIS A 430 -6.16 -3.27 12.90
CA HIS A 430 -6.13 -3.71 14.29
C HIS A 430 -7.38 -4.53 14.66
N VAL A 431 -8.57 -4.08 14.25
CA VAL A 431 -9.84 -4.81 14.45
C VAL A 431 -9.79 -6.16 13.72
N ALA A 432 -9.34 -6.19 12.47
CA ALA A 432 -9.21 -7.43 11.70
C ALA A 432 -8.22 -8.43 12.36
N ARG A 433 -7.17 -7.94 13.02
CA ARG A 433 -6.24 -8.79 13.80
C ARG A 433 -6.95 -9.41 15.01
N LYS A 434 -7.67 -8.60 15.80
CA LYS A 434 -8.45 -9.08 16.95
C LYS A 434 -9.46 -10.16 16.55
N ILE A 435 -10.20 -9.94 15.46
CA ILE A 435 -11.17 -10.92 14.94
C ILE A 435 -10.49 -12.24 14.60
N ARG A 436 -9.29 -12.23 13.99
CA ARG A 436 -8.56 -13.47 13.70
C ARG A 436 -8.10 -14.18 14.96
N GLU A 437 -7.57 -13.45 15.93
CA GLU A 437 -7.12 -14.02 17.21
C GLU A 437 -8.29 -14.67 17.96
N GLU A 438 -9.45 -14.01 17.97
CA GLU A 438 -10.67 -14.52 18.60
C GLU A 438 -11.24 -15.74 17.85
N LYS A 439 -11.22 -15.72 16.52
CA LYS A 439 -11.57 -16.89 15.69
C LYS A 439 -10.68 -18.10 16.00
N ILE A 440 -9.37 -17.90 16.14
CA ILE A 440 -8.42 -18.98 16.46
C ILE A 440 -8.73 -19.55 17.86
N LYS A 441 -9.00 -18.69 18.84
CA LYS A 441 -9.39 -19.12 20.20
C LYS A 441 -10.65 -19.96 20.18
N LEU A 442 -11.71 -19.48 19.53
CA LEU A 442 -12.98 -20.19 19.41
C LEU A 442 -12.84 -21.52 18.66
N SER A 443 -12.04 -21.56 17.59
CA SER A 443 -11.75 -22.81 16.87
C SER A 443 -11.07 -23.84 17.77
N THR A 444 -10.06 -23.40 18.52
CA THR A 444 -9.31 -24.27 19.46
C THR A 444 -10.21 -24.79 20.57
N GLU A 445 -11.09 -23.94 21.11
CA GLU A 445 -12.07 -24.34 22.12
C GLU A 445 -13.09 -25.33 21.57
N ASN A 446 -13.54 -25.14 20.33
CA ASN A 446 -14.47 -26.05 19.67
C ASN A 446 -13.84 -27.43 19.41
N GLU A 447 -12.58 -27.48 18.96
CA GLU A 447 -11.83 -28.75 18.80
C GLU A 447 -11.68 -29.47 20.14
N LYS A 448 -11.40 -28.72 21.22
CA LYS A 448 -11.32 -29.29 22.58
C LYS A 448 -12.66 -29.86 23.03
N LEU A 449 -13.75 -29.13 22.85
CA LEU A 449 -15.11 -29.57 23.21
C LEU A 449 -15.55 -30.78 22.38
N GLN A 450 -15.20 -30.84 21.09
CA GLN A 450 -15.44 -32.02 20.25
C GLN A 450 -14.66 -33.24 20.76
N GLY A 451 -13.40 -33.05 21.15
CA GLY A 451 -12.60 -34.11 21.78
C GLY A 451 -13.21 -34.61 23.10
N GLU A 452 -13.64 -33.70 23.98
CA GLU A 452 -14.32 -34.03 25.23
C GLU A 452 -15.64 -34.78 24.97
N LEU A 453 -16.44 -34.35 24.00
CA LEU A 453 -17.68 -35.01 23.60
C LEU A 453 -17.43 -36.45 23.12
N MET A 454 -16.40 -36.65 22.29
CA MET A 454 -16.00 -37.99 21.82
C MET A 454 -15.63 -38.90 22.99
N VAL A 455 -14.88 -38.39 23.97
CA VAL A 455 -14.50 -39.16 25.17
C VAL A 455 -15.73 -39.55 25.99
N VAL A 456 -16.67 -38.62 26.20
CA VAL A 456 -17.93 -38.91 26.92
C VAL A 456 -18.77 -39.94 26.16
N GLN A 457 -18.84 -39.84 24.83
CA GLN A 457 -19.57 -40.78 23.99
C GLN A 457 -18.96 -42.19 24.05
N ASP A 458 -17.63 -42.31 24.03
CA ASP A 458 -16.91 -43.57 24.20
C ASP A 458 -17.11 -44.18 25.59
N GLN A 459 -17.13 -43.37 26.65
CA GLN A 459 -17.45 -43.81 28.02
C GLN A 459 -18.91 -44.31 28.15
N LEU A 460 -19.87 -43.64 27.50
CA LEU A 460 -21.27 -44.05 27.44
C LEU A 460 -21.45 -45.37 26.68
N LEU A 461 -20.72 -45.56 25.57
CA LEU A 461 -20.70 -46.83 24.84
C LEU A 461 -20.11 -47.95 25.69
N LYS A 462 -19.00 -47.70 26.39
CA LYS A 462 -18.36 -48.67 27.30
C LYS A 462 -19.21 -49.04 28.51
N THR A 463 -20.10 -48.16 28.99
CA THR A 463 -21.01 -48.44 30.11
C THR A 463 -22.29 -49.15 29.66
N ARG A 464 -22.68 -49.02 28.38
CA ARG A 464 -23.86 -49.71 27.81
C ARG A 464 -23.76 -51.24 27.85
N ASP A 465 -22.59 -51.80 27.55
CA ASP A 465 -22.36 -53.24 27.52
C ASP A 465 -22.48 -53.92 28.91
N PRO A 466 -21.89 -53.38 30.00
CA PRO A 466 -22.10 -53.92 31.35
C PRO A 466 -23.52 -53.68 31.88
N VAL A 467 -24.23 -52.62 31.48
CA VAL A 467 -25.67 -52.44 31.81
C VAL A 467 -26.51 -53.55 31.18
N ALA A 468 -26.26 -53.88 29.91
CA ALA A 468 -26.95 -54.97 29.22
C ALA A 468 -26.63 -56.33 29.85
N ALA A 469 -25.38 -56.55 30.27
CA ALA A 469 -24.97 -57.77 30.98
C ALA A 469 -25.59 -57.88 32.39
N ALA A 470 -25.67 -56.77 33.15
CA ALA A 470 -26.28 -56.72 34.47
C ALA A 470 -27.81 -56.87 34.43
N ALA A 471 -28.48 -56.39 33.37
CA ALA A 471 -29.92 -56.57 33.17
C ALA A 471 -30.32 -58.04 32.89
N VAL A 472 -29.41 -58.84 32.33
CA VAL A 472 -29.62 -60.26 32.02
C VAL A 472 -29.25 -61.18 33.21
N SER A 473 -28.47 -60.69 34.18
CA SER A 473 -28.03 -61.44 35.37
C SER A 473 -28.68 -60.91 36.66
N SER A 474 -29.96 -61.25 36.86
CA SER A 474 -30.73 -60.85 38.03
C SER A 474 -30.18 -61.46 39.34
N SER A 475 -29.45 -60.68 40.15
CA SER A 475 -29.55 -60.76 41.62
C SER A 475 -29.03 -59.54 42.42
N ASN A 476 -28.30 -58.59 41.83
CA ASN A 476 -27.72 -57.45 42.58
C ASN A 476 -28.35 -56.10 42.21
N ALA A 477 -29.44 -55.74 42.91
CA ALA A 477 -30.13 -54.45 42.78
C ALA A 477 -29.22 -53.22 43.06
N GLU A 478 -28.16 -53.41 43.84
CA GLU A 478 -27.22 -52.36 44.23
C GLU A 478 -26.32 -51.92 43.06
N ALA A 479 -25.88 -52.88 42.22
CA ALA A 479 -25.08 -52.59 41.03
C ALA A 479 -25.91 -51.81 39.98
N VAL A 480 -27.18 -52.19 39.79
CA VAL A 480 -28.10 -51.49 38.89
C VAL A 480 -28.38 -50.06 39.39
N SER A 481 -28.53 -49.86 40.70
CA SER A 481 -28.72 -48.53 41.30
C SER A 481 -27.51 -47.62 41.11
N THR A 482 -26.29 -48.16 41.28
CA THR A 482 -25.05 -47.41 41.12
C THR A 482 -24.83 -46.98 39.66
N ILE A 483 -25.05 -47.91 38.72
CA ILE A 483 -24.99 -47.64 37.29
C ILE A 483 -26.05 -46.62 36.85
N GLN A 484 -27.26 -46.67 37.44
CA GLN A 484 -28.31 -45.70 37.15
C GLN A 484 -27.97 -44.29 37.69
N ALA A 485 -27.28 -44.20 38.82
CA ALA A 485 -26.79 -42.94 39.36
C ALA A 485 -25.69 -42.33 38.48
N GLU A 486 -24.71 -43.13 38.05
CA GLU A 486 -23.67 -42.69 37.11
C GLU A 486 -24.27 -42.22 35.78
N ARG A 487 -25.25 -42.95 35.23
CA ARG A 487 -25.98 -42.54 34.03
C ARG A 487 -26.63 -41.17 34.20
N ASN A 488 -27.29 -40.92 35.34
CA ASN A 488 -27.92 -39.62 35.60
C ASN A 488 -26.89 -38.50 35.72
N GLU A 489 -25.72 -38.76 36.30
CA GLU A 489 -24.63 -37.77 36.39
C GLU A 489 -24.08 -37.42 34.99
N TYR A 490 -23.86 -38.43 34.13
CA TYR A 490 -23.46 -38.20 32.75
C TYR A 490 -24.54 -37.48 31.93
N GLN A 491 -25.82 -37.78 32.18
CA GLN A 491 -26.95 -37.09 31.55
C GLN A 491 -26.93 -35.58 31.86
N ILE A 492 -26.67 -35.21 33.12
CA ILE A 492 -26.57 -33.80 33.54
C ILE A 492 -25.37 -33.11 32.87
N LYS A 493 -24.20 -33.76 32.83
CA LYS A 493 -23.02 -33.23 32.13
C LYS A 493 -23.27 -33.05 30.63
N PHE A 494 -24.02 -33.96 30.01
CA PHE A 494 -24.40 -33.86 28.60
C PHE A 494 -25.33 -32.67 28.34
N GLU A 495 -26.31 -32.43 29.22
CA GLU A 495 -27.19 -31.26 29.14
C GLU A 495 -26.44 -29.93 29.33
N GLU A 496 -25.46 -29.88 30.24
CA GLU A 496 -24.59 -28.69 30.40
C GLU A 496 -23.74 -28.41 29.16
N LEU A 497 -23.12 -29.43 28.58
CA LEU A 497 -22.36 -29.31 27.34
C LEU A 497 -23.25 -28.86 26.18
N THR A 498 -24.46 -29.42 26.08
CA THR A 498 -25.45 -29.04 25.06
C THR A 498 -25.80 -27.56 25.16
N LYS A 499 -26.05 -27.05 26.38
CA LYS A 499 -26.30 -25.62 26.61
C LYS A 499 -25.10 -24.76 26.22
N LYS A 500 -23.86 -25.16 26.55
CA LYS A 500 -22.66 -24.41 26.15
C LYS A 500 -22.50 -24.34 24.62
N ILE A 501 -22.80 -25.42 23.93
CA ILE A 501 -22.79 -25.47 22.45
C ILE A 501 -23.86 -24.54 21.87
N GLU A 502 -25.07 -24.53 22.43
CA GLU A 502 -26.13 -23.60 22.00
C GLU A 502 -25.73 -22.14 22.19
N THR A 503 -25.16 -21.77 23.34
CA THR A 503 -24.70 -20.40 23.61
C THR A 503 -23.58 -19.99 22.64
N SER A 504 -22.62 -20.88 22.39
CA SER A 504 -21.51 -20.63 21.46
C SER A 504 -22.01 -20.50 20.01
N THR A 505 -22.98 -21.31 19.62
CA THR A 505 -23.62 -21.24 18.30
C THR A 505 -24.34 -19.90 18.11
N GLN A 506 -24.98 -19.40 19.17
CA GLN A 506 -25.64 -18.09 19.14
C GLN A 506 -24.63 -16.95 19.00
N GLN A 507 -23.50 -16.99 19.71
CA GLN A 507 -22.42 -16.02 19.56
C GLN A 507 -21.81 -16.04 18.15
N ILE A 508 -21.63 -17.21 17.55
CA ILE A 508 -21.15 -17.34 16.17
C ILE A 508 -22.11 -16.63 15.20
N LYS A 509 -23.42 -16.84 15.32
CA LYS A 509 -24.41 -16.15 14.47
C LYS A 509 -24.37 -14.63 14.62
N GLU A 510 -24.15 -14.15 15.84
CA GLU A 510 -24.06 -12.72 16.13
C GLU A 510 -22.80 -12.09 15.51
N LEU A 511 -21.67 -12.80 15.57
CA LEU A 511 -20.42 -12.41 14.90
C LEU A 511 -20.53 -12.48 13.37
N GLU A 512 -21.26 -13.46 12.82
CA GLU A 512 -21.55 -13.54 11.38
C GLU A 512 -22.38 -12.34 10.91
N ALA A 513 -23.39 -11.94 11.68
CA ALA A 513 -24.19 -10.74 11.37
C ALA A 513 -23.34 -9.45 11.39
N GLN A 514 -22.44 -9.30 12.37
CA GLN A 514 -21.52 -8.16 12.44
C GLN A 514 -20.53 -8.14 11.26
N ARG A 515 -20.02 -9.31 10.85
CA ARG A 515 -19.15 -9.45 9.67
C ARG A 515 -19.88 -8.97 8.41
N ASP A 516 -21.13 -9.37 8.24
CA ASP A 516 -21.91 -9.03 7.05
C ASP A 516 -22.22 -7.52 7.00
N GLU A 517 -22.50 -6.89 8.14
CA GLU A 517 -22.65 -5.44 8.24
C GLU A 517 -21.35 -4.69 7.87
N LEU A 518 -20.19 -5.18 8.34
CA LEU A 518 -18.89 -4.60 8.00
C LEU A 518 -18.54 -4.77 6.52
N LEU A 519 -18.89 -5.90 5.91
CA LEU A 519 -18.72 -6.15 4.47
C LEU A 519 -19.48 -5.11 3.62
N ILE A 520 -20.73 -4.80 3.99
CA ILE A 520 -21.52 -3.77 3.33
C ILE A 520 -20.85 -2.39 3.46
N LYS A 521 -20.32 -2.05 4.65
CA LYS A 521 -19.59 -0.79 4.85
C LYS A 521 -18.32 -0.72 3.99
N ILE A 522 -17.60 -1.83 3.83
CA ILE A 522 -16.42 -1.91 2.95
C ILE A 522 -16.83 -1.70 1.49
N GLU A 523 -17.88 -2.35 1.00
CA GLU A 523 -18.38 -2.14 -0.37
C GLU A 523 -18.75 -0.67 -0.64
N MET A 524 -19.38 0.00 0.33
CA MET A 524 -19.69 1.43 0.21
C MET A 524 -18.43 2.29 0.07
N VAL A 525 -17.40 2.00 0.88
CA VAL A 525 -16.11 2.71 0.83
C VAL A 525 -15.38 2.44 -0.49
N GLU A 526 -15.38 1.19 -0.98
CA GLU A 526 -14.79 0.85 -2.28
C GLU A 526 -15.47 1.58 -3.44
N LYS A 527 -16.80 1.71 -3.38
CA LYS A 527 -17.57 2.46 -4.39
C LYS A 527 -17.23 3.95 -4.36
N ALA A 528 -17.13 4.54 -3.16
CA ALA A 528 -16.70 5.93 -3.00
C ALA A 528 -15.27 6.15 -3.50
N TYR A 529 -14.37 5.21 -3.21
CA TYR A 529 -12.98 5.24 -3.66
C TYR A 529 -12.86 5.17 -5.19
N LYS A 530 -13.60 4.26 -5.84
CA LYS A 530 -13.65 4.17 -7.32
C LYS A 530 -14.17 5.46 -7.95
N ASN A 531 -15.22 6.07 -7.40
CA ASN A 531 -15.71 7.37 -7.87
C ASN A 531 -14.65 8.47 -7.73
N SER A 532 -13.90 8.48 -6.63
CA SER A 532 -12.81 9.44 -6.42
C SER A 532 -11.66 9.23 -7.40
N GLN A 533 -11.26 7.98 -7.67
CA GLN A 533 -10.24 7.66 -8.69
C GLN A 533 -10.66 8.14 -10.07
N GLU A 534 -11.91 7.93 -10.47
CA GLU A 534 -12.39 8.37 -11.78
C GLU A 534 -12.39 9.90 -11.89
N LYS A 535 -12.75 10.61 -10.81
CA LYS A 535 -12.68 12.07 -10.76
C LYS A 535 -11.25 12.58 -10.87
N ILE A 536 -10.29 11.93 -10.22
CA ILE A 536 -8.86 12.23 -10.35
C ILE A 536 -8.39 11.99 -11.80
N ARG A 537 -8.84 10.91 -12.44
CA ARG A 537 -8.52 10.61 -13.84
C ARG A 537 -9.04 11.68 -14.79
N GLN A 538 -10.27 12.17 -14.57
CA GLN A 538 -10.86 13.28 -15.32
C GLN A 538 -10.04 14.56 -15.15
N MET A 539 -9.76 14.98 -13.91
CA MET A 539 -8.93 16.17 -13.64
C MET A 539 -7.53 16.05 -14.26
N GLY A 540 -6.90 14.86 -14.20
CA GLY A 540 -5.61 14.62 -14.85
C GLY A 540 -5.66 14.76 -16.38
N SER A 541 -6.80 14.44 -17.00
CA SER A 541 -7.02 14.62 -18.43
C SER A 541 -7.19 16.10 -18.78
N GLU A 542 -7.96 16.85 -17.98
CA GLU A 542 -8.13 18.30 -18.12
C GLU A 542 -6.82 19.06 -17.95
N ILE A 543 -6.02 18.72 -16.93
CA ILE A 543 -4.68 19.31 -16.72
C ILE A 543 -3.79 19.08 -17.94
N LYS A 544 -3.83 17.88 -18.53
CA LYS A 544 -3.04 17.56 -19.72
C LYS A 544 -3.47 18.41 -20.92
N GLN A 545 -4.77 18.57 -21.11
CA GLN A 545 -5.32 19.42 -22.18
C GLN A 545 -4.94 20.88 -22.00
N LEU A 546 -5.10 21.43 -20.78
CA LEU A 546 -4.69 22.80 -20.47
C LEU A 546 -3.19 23.01 -20.68
N LYS A 547 -2.36 22.01 -20.40
CA LYS A 547 -0.92 22.06 -20.67
C LYS A 547 -0.62 22.10 -22.17
N GLU A 548 -1.31 21.28 -22.96
CA GLU A 548 -1.19 21.30 -24.43
C GLU A 548 -1.67 22.63 -25.04
N GLU A 549 -2.77 23.21 -24.53
CA GLU A 549 -3.26 24.54 -24.94
C GLU A 549 -2.26 25.64 -24.59
N ASN A 550 -1.66 25.58 -23.39
CA ASN A 550 -0.64 26.54 -22.97
C ASN A 550 0.65 26.42 -23.81
N ASP A 551 1.09 25.21 -24.13
CA ASP A 551 2.23 24.98 -25.04
C ASP A 551 1.95 25.51 -26.45
N GLN A 552 0.69 25.44 -26.93
CA GLN A 552 0.28 26.02 -28.22
C GLN A 552 0.28 27.55 -28.18
N LEU A 553 -0.22 28.16 -27.11
CA LEU A 553 -0.18 29.61 -26.92
C LEU A 553 1.26 30.13 -26.86
N SER A 554 2.15 29.44 -26.13
CA SER A 554 3.56 29.81 -26.06
C SER A 554 4.26 29.77 -27.43
N LYS A 555 3.91 28.80 -28.29
CA LYS A 555 4.40 28.76 -29.68
C LYS A 555 3.83 29.87 -30.54
N PHE A 556 2.58 30.27 -30.31
CA PHE A 556 1.94 31.37 -31.03
C PHE A 556 2.61 32.71 -30.68
N GLU A 557 2.83 32.99 -29.39
CA GLU A 557 3.55 34.19 -28.91
C GLU A 557 5.00 34.25 -29.42
N ALA A 558 5.69 33.11 -29.49
CA ALA A 558 7.03 33.04 -30.08
C ALA A 558 7.04 33.31 -31.60
N SER A 559 5.94 33.02 -32.30
CA SER A 559 5.82 33.26 -33.75
C SER A 559 5.46 34.70 -34.11
N GLU A 560 4.67 35.40 -33.27
CA GLU A 560 4.31 36.81 -33.52
C GLU A 560 5.41 37.81 -33.14
N ILE A 561 6.32 37.45 -32.22
CA ILE A 561 7.43 38.33 -31.79
C ILE A 561 8.68 38.13 -32.69
N GLY A 562 8.74 37.07 -33.50
CA GLY A 562 9.94 36.64 -34.23
C GLY A 562 10.22 37.29 -35.60
N GLU A 563 9.27 38.01 -36.22
CA GLU A 563 9.46 38.57 -37.58
C GLU A 563 9.32 40.11 -37.65
N GLY A 564 9.36 40.80 -36.51
CA GLY A 564 9.18 42.25 -36.40
C GLY A 564 10.46 43.10 -36.32
N ILE A 565 11.65 42.55 -36.60
CA ILE A 565 12.89 43.36 -36.67
C ILE A 565 13.08 43.79 -38.12
N ILE A 566 12.44 44.91 -38.48
CA ILE A 566 12.74 45.64 -39.71
C ILE A 566 14.08 46.34 -39.50
N ASP A 567 15.13 45.83 -40.15
CA ASP A 567 16.39 46.55 -40.38
C ASP A 567 16.07 47.81 -41.19
N ILE A 568 16.16 48.98 -40.55
CA ILE A 568 16.11 50.29 -41.20
C ILE A 568 17.54 50.67 -41.57
N ASP A 569 18.07 50.08 -42.63
CA ASP A 569 19.24 50.62 -43.34
C ASP A 569 19.12 50.30 -44.83
N GLY A 570 18.78 51.32 -45.62
CA GLY A 570 18.85 51.27 -47.08
C GLY A 570 17.55 51.61 -47.80
N ILE A 571 17.18 52.90 -47.81
CA ILE A 571 16.27 53.44 -48.83
C ILE A 571 17.09 53.81 -50.06
N PRO A 572 16.82 53.24 -51.25
CA PRO A 572 17.04 53.95 -52.49
C PRO A 572 15.70 54.35 -53.09
N VAL A 573 15.60 55.65 -53.34
CA VAL A 573 14.57 56.33 -54.13
C VAL A 573 14.59 55.79 -55.57
N ALA A 574 13.48 55.22 -56.03
CA ALA A 574 13.13 55.20 -57.46
C ALA A 574 11.63 54.97 -57.67
N ALA A 575 11.08 55.77 -58.58
CA ALA A 575 9.68 55.88 -58.95
C ALA A 575 9.08 54.61 -59.58
N ALA A 576 7.76 54.43 -59.44
CA ALA A 576 6.83 54.13 -60.55
C ALA A 576 5.40 53.82 -60.05
N THR A 577 4.45 54.62 -60.54
CA THR A 577 3.10 54.24 -61.02
C THR A 577 2.12 53.49 -60.10
N GLU A 578 1.01 54.17 -59.78
CA GLU A 578 -0.34 53.60 -59.62
C GLU A 578 -0.73 52.66 -60.79
N PRO A 579 -1.73 51.72 -60.68
CA PRO A 579 -2.99 51.91 -59.96
C PRO A 579 -3.66 50.67 -59.31
N ALA A 580 -4.74 50.93 -58.58
CA ALA A 580 -6.05 50.25 -58.61
C ALA A 580 -6.62 49.91 -57.22
N SER A 581 -7.81 50.46 -56.99
CA SER A 581 -8.69 50.31 -55.83
C SER A 581 -9.30 48.91 -55.71
N SER A 582 -9.36 48.36 -54.50
CA SER A 582 -10.47 47.50 -54.07
C SER A 582 -10.85 47.79 -52.63
N THR A 583 -12.08 48.26 -52.45
CA THR A 583 -12.80 48.41 -51.19
C THR A 583 -13.30 47.05 -50.70
N ASP A 584 -12.92 46.63 -49.49
CA ASP A 584 -13.72 45.72 -48.66
C ASP A 584 -13.36 45.88 -47.16
N PRO A 585 -14.35 45.85 -46.23
CA PRO A 585 -14.15 46.10 -44.79
C PRO A 585 -13.76 44.83 -44.01
N PRO A 586 -13.22 44.94 -42.77
CA PRO A 586 -12.65 43.80 -42.05
C PRO A 586 -13.73 42.96 -41.36
N VAL A 587 -13.97 41.75 -41.84
CA VAL A 587 -14.92 40.75 -41.29
C VAL A 587 -14.36 40.00 -40.07
N LYS A 588 -13.11 40.23 -39.65
CA LYS A 588 -12.43 39.39 -38.63
C LYS A 588 -12.69 39.77 -37.18
N ALA A 589 -13.19 40.96 -36.86
CA ALA A 589 -13.42 41.37 -35.47
C ALA A 589 -14.70 40.77 -34.86
N VAL A 590 -15.74 40.54 -35.67
CA VAL A 590 -17.05 40.05 -35.18
C VAL A 590 -17.01 38.57 -34.78
N HIS A 591 -16.10 37.77 -35.36
CA HIS A 591 -16.06 36.34 -35.08
C HIS A 591 -15.41 35.99 -33.74
N PHE A 592 -14.51 36.84 -33.23
CA PHE A 592 -13.82 36.63 -31.95
C PHE A 592 -14.73 36.99 -30.76
N GLU A 593 -15.49 38.09 -30.87
CA GLU A 593 -16.47 38.49 -29.85
C GLU A 593 -17.62 37.47 -29.71
N GLN A 594 -18.02 36.84 -30.83
CA GLN A 594 -19.09 35.85 -30.82
C GLN A 594 -18.66 34.49 -30.23
N GLN A 595 -17.38 34.11 -30.34
CA GLN A 595 -16.83 32.94 -29.67
C GLN A 595 -16.64 33.19 -28.16
N GLN A 596 -16.22 34.39 -27.77
CA GLN A 596 -16.04 34.74 -26.36
C GLN A 596 -17.39 34.76 -25.60
N GLN A 597 -18.45 35.26 -26.23
CA GLN A 597 -19.81 35.21 -25.68
C GLN A 597 -20.38 33.79 -25.57
N GLN A 598 -20.04 32.87 -26.49
CA GLN A 598 -20.44 31.47 -26.39
C GLN A 598 -19.74 30.74 -25.23
N VAL A 599 -18.47 31.07 -24.95
CA VAL A 599 -17.73 30.50 -23.82
C VAL A 599 -18.26 31.02 -22.49
N GLU A 600 -18.61 32.31 -22.38
CA GLU A 600 -19.23 32.87 -21.18
C GLU A 600 -20.64 32.30 -20.91
N GLN A 601 -21.46 32.08 -21.95
CA GLN A 601 -22.76 31.42 -21.79
C GLN A 601 -22.64 29.98 -21.27
N LEU A 602 -21.64 29.23 -21.74
CA LEU A 602 -21.40 27.85 -21.32
C LEU A 602 -20.88 27.73 -19.87
N LEU A 603 -20.15 28.76 -19.40
CA LEU A 603 -19.67 28.87 -18.02
C LEU A 603 -20.78 29.27 -17.04
N LEU A 604 -21.74 30.08 -17.49
CA LEU A 604 -22.90 30.49 -16.68
C LEU A 604 -23.91 29.34 -16.51
N GLU A 605 -24.11 28.51 -17.54
CA GLU A 605 -25.00 27.34 -17.47
C GLU A 605 -24.45 26.25 -16.53
N LYS A 606 -23.12 26.04 -16.52
CA LYS A 606 -22.48 25.05 -15.62
C LYS A 606 -22.39 25.46 -14.16
N THR A 607 -22.37 26.76 -13.85
CA THR A 607 -22.32 27.22 -12.45
C THR A 607 -23.68 27.10 -11.74
N GLN A 608 -24.77 27.01 -12.50
CA GLN A 608 -26.12 26.84 -11.96
C GLN A 608 -26.40 25.39 -11.50
N ASP A 609 -25.72 24.41 -12.07
CA ASP A 609 -25.80 22.99 -11.64
C ASP A 609 -25.08 22.69 -10.32
N PHE A 610 -24.11 23.53 -9.91
CA PHE A 610 -23.38 23.37 -8.64
C PHE A 610 -24.15 23.83 -7.39
N ALA A 611 -25.20 24.65 -7.56
CA ALA A 611 -25.98 25.17 -6.42
C ALA A 611 -27.07 24.21 -5.91
N SER A 612 -27.34 23.10 -6.62
CA SER A 612 -28.51 22.24 -6.37
C SER A 612 -28.22 20.98 -5.54
N ALA A 613 -27.00 20.80 -5.03
CA ALA A 613 -26.59 19.60 -4.28
C ALA A 613 -26.20 19.91 -2.83
N GLU A 614 -27.05 20.61 -2.07
CA GLU A 614 -26.96 20.65 -0.61
C GLU A 614 -27.45 19.31 -0.02
N PHE A 615 -26.51 18.40 0.26
CA PHE A 615 -26.79 17.24 1.10
C PHE A 615 -26.85 17.68 2.57
N SER A 616 -28.07 17.75 3.12
CA SER A 616 -28.28 17.83 4.57
C SER A 616 -27.78 16.56 5.25
N ILE A 617 -26.65 16.66 5.95
CA ILE A 617 -26.23 15.65 6.94
C ILE A 617 -26.95 15.98 8.24
N GLN A 618 -28.05 15.26 8.53
CA GLN A 618 -28.66 15.25 9.86
C GLN A 618 -27.69 14.58 10.83
N THR A 619 -27.04 15.37 11.68
CA THR A 619 -26.36 14.89 12.88
C THR A 619 -27.42 14.54 13.92
N GLY A 620 -27.85 13.28 13.94
CA GLY A 620 -28.64 12.71 15.04
C GLY A 620 -27.76 12.55 16.28
N THR A 621 -27.69 13.60 17.10
CA THR A 621 -27.29 13.50 18.50
C THR A 621 -28.54 13.15 19.30
N ASP A 622 -28.68 11.89 19.72
CA ASP A 622 -29.48 11.52 20.90
C ASP A 622 -29.11 10.10 21.36
N GLY A 623 -28.78 9.97 22.65
CA GLY A 623 -28.88 8.69 23.37
C GLY A 623 -27.58 7.97 23.72
N LEU A 624 -26.68 8.57 24.51
CA LEU A 624 -25.81 7.80 25.40
C LEU A 624 -26.10 8.21 26.85
N ASN A 625 -26.87 7.35 27.51
CA ASN A 625 -27.08 7.37 28.96
C ASN A 625 -25.76 7.13 29.68
N GLU A 626 -25.55 7.94 30.71
CA GLU A 626 -24.59 7.73 31.78
C GLU A 626 -24.76 6.33 32.39
N ILE A 627 -23.68 5.55 32.41
CA ILE A 627 -23.48 4.55 33.45
C ILE A 627 -22.13 4.85 34.09
N SER A 628 -22.24 5.58 35.19
CA SER A 628 -21.26 5.68 36.25
C SER A 628 -21.09 4.29 36.90
N SER A 629 -19.86 3.80 36.97
CA SER A 629 -19.38 3.08 38.16
C SER A 629 -17.87 3.03 38.12
N GLY A 630 -17.25 3.80 39.01
CA GLY A 630 -15.84 3.64 39.32
C GLY A 630 -15.60 2.34 40.08
N GLU A 631 -14.54 1.64 39.68
CA GLU A 631 -13.87 0.67 40.55
C GLU A 631 -12.36 0.90 40.42
N ASN A 632 -11.79 1.35 41.54
CA ASN A 632 -10.36 1.37 41.79
C ASN A 632 -9.85 -0.07 41.81
N ILE A 633 -8.85 -0.39 40.99
CA ILE A 633 -8.01 -1.57 41.20
C ILE A 633 -6.55 -1.09 41.36
N PRO A 634 -5.90 -1.41 42.49
CA PRO A 634 -4.52 -1.01 42.75
C PRO A 634 -3.54 -1.91 41.99
N VAL A 635 -2.51 -1.28 41.43
CA VAL A 635 -1.35 -1.96 40.85
C VAL A 635 -0.48 -2.48 41.99
N SER A 636 -0.50 -3.79 42.26
CA SER A 636 0.53 -4.45 43.07
C SER A 636 1.62 -5.00 42.15
N TYR A 637 2.78 -4.37 42.22
CA TYR A 637 4.06 -4.93 41.78
C TYR A 637 4.41 -6.10 42.71
N ASP A 638 4.60 -7.29 42.17
CA ASP A 638 5.31 -8.36 42.87
C ASP A 638 6.41 -8.92 41.95
N GLY A 639 7.64 -8.61 42.32
CA GLY A 639 8.83 -9.17 41.73
C GLY A 639 9.06 -10.57 42.27
N ASN A 640 9.22 -11.54 41.37
CA ASN A 640 9.78 -12.83 41.74
C ASN A 640 11.09 -13.09 41.01
N LYS A 641 12.16 -13.05 41.80
CA LYS A 641 13.43 -13.69 41.55
C LYS A 641 13.21 -15.17 41.23
N ARG A 642 13.87 -15.67 40.19
CA ARG A 642 14.39 -17.05 40.20
C ARG A 642 15.82 -17.04 39.65
N GLU A 643 16.72 -17.24 40.61
CA GLU A 643 18.03 -17.84 40.40
C GLU A 643 17.85 -19.25 39.81
N GLY A 644 18.81 -19.67 38.99
CA GLY A 644 18.82 -20.98 38.36
C GLY A 644 20.06 -21.12 37.48
N GLU A 645 21.20 -21.29 38.14
CA GLU A 645 22.45 -21.80 37.57
C GLU A 645 22.21 -23.15 36.88
N GLY A 646 22.97 -23.40 35.81
CA GLY A 646 22.95 -24.66 35.08
C GLY A 646 23.90 -24.60 33.89
N ASP A 647 25.19 -24.77 34.18
CA ASP A 647 26.21 -25.17 33.22
C ASP A 647 25.71 -26.35 32.37
N ASP A 648 25.94 -26.29 31.06
CA ASP A 648 26.55 -27.43 30.39
C ASP A 648 27.22 -27.03 29.07
N ASN A 649 28.46 -27.46 29.01
CA ASN A 649 29.51 -27.11 28.10
C ASN A 649 29.78 -28.35 27.25
N LEU A 650 29.32 -28.40 26.00
CA LEU A 650 29.78 -29.40 25.04
C LEU A 650 29.92 -28.77 23.65
N GLY A 651 31.17 -28.41 23.34
CA GLY A 651 31.59 -28.13 21.98
C GLY A 651 31.62 -29.41 21.14
N LEU A 652 31.35 -29.28 19.85
CA LEU A 652 31.75 -30.26 18.83
C LEU A 652 31.86 -29.59 17.45
N LYS A 653 33.11 -29.29 17.12
CA LYS A 653 33.81 -29.51 15.84
C LYS A 653 33.02 -29.47 14.52
N ASN A 654 33.48 -28.54 13.69
CA ASN A 654 33.61 -28.59 12.23
C ASN A 654 33.63 -30.02 11.64
N PHE A 655 32.75 -30.28 10.68
CA PHE A 655 33.05 -31.12 9.51
C PHE A 655 32.34 -30.58 8.28
N VAL A 656 33.17 -30.14 7.32
CA VAL A 656 32.81 -29.89 5.93
C VAL A 656 32.80 -31.26 5.24
N GLU A 657 31.68 -31.66 4.64
CA GLU A 657 31.67 -32.68 3.60
C GLU A 657 30.68 -32.28 2.49
N GLU A 658 31.25 -31.83 1.37
CA GLU A 658 30.58 -31.79 0.08
C GLU A 658 30.16 -33.21 -0.34
N LYS A 659 28.87 -33.43 -0.61
CA LYS A 659 28.42 -34.59 -1.39
C LYS A 659 27.62 -34.14 -2.61
N LYS A 660 28.26 -34.30 -3.77
CA LYS A 660 27.66 -34.29 -5.11
C LYS A 660 26.46 -35.25 -5.19
N PRO A 661 25.38 -34.91 -5.90
CA PRO A 661 24.36 -35.88 -6.27
C PRO A 661 24.83 -36.71 -7.48
N ARG A 662 24.72 -38.04 -7.36
CA ARG A 662 24.87 -39.01 -8.44
C ARG A 662 23.55 -39.13 -9.21
N ASN A 663 23.62 -38.86 -10.50
CA ASN A 663 22.64 -39.28 -11.51
C ASN A 663 22.40 -40.79 -11.49
N ARG A 664 21.13 -41.19 -11.40
CA ARG A 664 20.52 -42.42 -11.96
C ARG A 664 19.09 -42.02 -12.33
N GLY A 665 18.59 -42.04 -13.56
CA GLY A 665 18.98 -42.84 -14.72
C GLY A 665 18.43 -44.25 -14.55
N LYS A 666 17.17 -44.47 -14.93
CA LYS A 666 16.30 -45.53 -14.42
C LYS A 666 14.84 -45.21 -14.65
#